data_AF-A0A6N1X7H2-F1
#
_entry.id   AF-A0A6N1X7H2-F1
#
_cell.length_a   1.000
_cell.length_b   1.000
_cell.length_c   1.000
_cell.angle_alpha   90.00
_cell.angle_beta   90.00
_cell.angle_gamma   90.00
#
_symmetry.space_group_name_H-M   'P 1'
#
loop_
_entity.id
_entity.type
_entity.pdbx_description
1 polymer ?
#
loop_
_entity_poly.entity_id
_entity_poly.type
_entity_poly.pdbx_seq_one_letter_code
_entity_poly.pdbx_strand_id
1 'polypeptide(L)'
;MQMVQFKWKMLPVALATAALVACGGSDGGSGGSAGPGPGPAPTPEPTVPVVKNFRDAGLVYGAAAVTSDAAGGQVVSVPVLTASGVEYLRTPSVSSEVATALQANLVEGNLIDWIPGAGARVALAADAAQTFNVILQKGKSANAQFNLKKYGAAVTRHDGTPGRMVAAGWVYHKTDSTITVGDGTSVSADQAGRAYAQPIRRYEETYTLAADAKIYNVDTSDYSKSRVSSLADLPVTANYDYATTARQAVYVLFDDNYEGADNAKVKAVWYFTPQSTSDGKPVWEVPSQSPMLADKGSDPVSGQPFMSINATGVTAAPYTRSTEPFEMVKNTMYYVGDNEVASYILKADMGTPNDPSDDKVIKIDAGWPNSGYQYWKNMELMGVDPRSVTDIWLTHGHGDHYGTVVEQLKMMDNAGKPIKLWASREDVEGVKSDLQGNTWNIAGALPASETVIRARTSNFYEYDKWYDYGNVQIKVIWSPGHTPGTTNMLFKVKNPADNQFYTFGYHGGYGFNGLNSPTPANGWLRLSFQHGFSYLQNNLDVDFVSPQHTNQFPIVEVFQALKAYNRDPANVSRQLTMFDAMNRKVHDSPLVNGQKLTGEFSNQLEKRRSVASYKASDANNATYKSIETSGPFKPGRENGLTNVSARLLDGGKIIQGFVGAQNKNPALPLLAEGIVTATDRYTNDPDGYFVQVSIDVQDPGYKGYIPDGFVQNSPGLGRSVTYSGGPVESVHAAKGTFHPPEVLRTQRVATLEEAQQILARITSGNTVTISLTPASEIVVPAGNPAQTFR
;
A
#
# COMPACT_ATOMS: atom_id res chain seq x y z
N MET A 1 -26.37 3.41 41.26
CA MET A 1 -27.05 4.49 42.02
C MET A 1 -26.13 5.71 42.01
N GLN A 2 -26.69 6.91 41.81
CA GLN A 2 -26.06 8.18 41.37
C GLN A 2 -25.67 8.25 39.88
N MET A 3 -26.65 8.70 39.09
CA MET A 3 -26.54 9.16 37.71
C MET A 3 -25.88 10.54 37.66
N VAL A 4 -24.99 10.76 36.69
CA VAL A 4 -24.66 12.10 36.18
C VAL A 4 -24.85 12.06 34.67
N GLN A 5 -25.93 12.71 34.21
CA GLN A 5 -26.22 12.96 32.80
C GLN A 5 -25.42 14.17 32.31
N PHE A 6 -24.63 14.00 31.24
CA PHE A 6 -24.12 15.15 30.47
C PHE A 6 -25.08 15.47 29.33
N LYS A 7 -25.84 16.56 29.50
CA LYS A 7 -26.66 17.17 28.46
C LYS A 7 -25.80 18.03 27.54
N TRP A 8 -25.91 17.76 26.24
CA TRP A 8 -25.43 18.62 25.17
C TRP A 8 -26.21 19.95 25.19
N LYS A 9 -25.49 21.07 25.21
CA LYS A 9 -26.08 22.40 25.00
C LYS A 9 -25.71 22.89 23.60
N MET A 10 -26.69 22.88 22.70
CA MET A 10 -26.78 23.88 21.64
C MET A 10 -27.03 25.24 22.31
N LEU A 11 -26.37 26.31 21.84
CA LEU A 11 -26.83 27.66 22.11
C LEU A 11 -27.07 28.42 20.79
N PRO A 12 -28.17 29.18 20.71
CA PRO A 12 -28.65 29.81 19.49
C PRO A 12 -28.13 31.25 19.31
N VAL A 13 -28.29 31.70 18.08
CA VAL A 13 -28.17 33.09 17.60
C VAL A 13 -29.11 34.03 18.38
N ALA A 14 -28.58 35.18 18.83
CA ALA A 14 -29.40 36.36 19.12
C ALA A 14 -28.59 37.65 18.93
N LEU A 15 -29.15 38.54 18.10
CA LEU A 15 -28.79 39.96 17.97
C LEU A 15 -29.02 40.71 19.29
N ALA A 16 -28.18 41.69 19.61
CA ALA A 16 -28.59 42.81 20.45
C ALA A 16 -27.81 44.09 20.10
N THR A 17 -28.60 45.14 19.87
CA THR A 17 -28.26 46.53 19.55
C THR A 17 -27.81 47.31 20.80
N ALA A 18 -27.10 48.41 20.53
CA ALA A 18 -26.47 49.34 21.47
C ALA A 18 -27.38 50.04 22.49
N ALA A 19 -26.78 50.49 23.61
CA ALA A 19 -26.95 51.84 24.17
C ALA A 19 -25.93 52.15 25.29
N LEU A 20 -25.34 53.35 25.21
CA LEU A 20 -24.48 54.00 26.21
C LEU A 20 -25.20 54.29 27.54
N VAL A 21 -24.47 54.30 28.66
CA VAL A 21 -24.50 55.37 29.68
C VAL A 21 -23.14 55.45 30.40
N ALA A 22 -22.66 56.68 30.59
CA ALA A 22 -21.40 57.08 31.21
C ALA A 22 -21.52 57.33 32.72
N CYS A 23 -20.36 57.29 33.44
CA CYS A 23 -19.94 58.02 34.66
C CYS A 23 -18.61 57.36 35.10
N GLY A 24 -17.50 57.97 35.54
CA GLY A 24 -17.10 59.35 35.90
C GLY A 24 -15.93 59.27 36.91
N GLY A 25 -14.94 60.17 36.82
CA GLY A 25 -13.83 60.42 37.80
C GLY A 25 -12.45 59.92 37.34
N SER A 26 -11.45 60.72 36.92
CA SER A 26 -10.76 61.92 37.49
C SER A 26 -9.89 61.55 38.73
N ASP A 27 -8.61 61.87 38.93
CA ASP A 27 -7.65 62.83 38.34
C ASP A 27 -6.17 62.45 38.62
N GLY A 28 -5.24 63.02 37.82
CA GLY A 28 -3.83 63.32 38.16
C GLY A 28 -2.77 62.46 37.46
N GLY A 29 -1.83 62.93 36.64
CA GLY A 29 -1.42 64.28 36.25
C GLY A 29 0.11 64.44 36.26
N SER A 30 0.81 63.99 35.21
CA SER A 30 2.16 64.41 34.73
C SER A 30 2.59 63.41 33.65
N GLY A 31 2.85 63.70 32.36
CA GLY A 31 3.52 64.83 31.74
C GLY A 31 4.75 64.27 30.99
N GLY A 32 4.61 63.84 29.73
CA GLY A 32 5.75 63.36 28.93
C GLY A 32 5.40 62.75 27.56
N SER A 33 5.79 63.46 26.50
CA SER A 33 5.98 63.04 25.09
C SER A 33 4.83 62.39 24.31
N ALA A 34 4.33 63.13 23.32
CA ALA A 34 3.45 62.65 22.26
C ALA A 34 4.19 61.71 21.29
N GLY A 35 3.76 60.46 21.22
CA GLY A 35 3.97 59.55 20.09
C GLY A 35 2.69 59.43 19.25
N PRO A 36 2.77 59.15 17.93
CA PRO A 36 1.59 59.09 17.08
C PRO A 36 0.73 57.87 17.46
N GLY A 37 -0.57 58.09 17.61
CA GLY A 37 -1.55 57.05 17.92
C GLY A 37 -1.70 55.99 16.81
N PRO A 38 -2.32 54.84 17.12
CA PRO A 38 -2.53 53.78 16.16
C PRO A 38 -3.45 54.28 15.04
N GLY A 39 -2.98 54.16 13.79
CA GLY A 39 -3.79 54.42 12.61
C GLY A 39 -5.01 53.49 12.55
N PRO A 40 -6.06 53.86 11.82
CA PRO A 40 -7.24 53.02 11.65
C PRO A 40 -6.81 51.68 11.04
N ALA A 41 -7.39 50.59 11.55
CA ALA A 41 -7.23 49.27 10.95
C ALA A 41 -7.61 49.34 9.46
N PRO A 42 -6.83 48.73 8.54
CA PRO A 42 -7.18 48.73 7.14
C PRO A 42 -8.54 48.04 6.98
N THR A 43 -9.50 48.76 6.40
CA THR A 43 -10.71 48.17 5.84
C THR A 43 -10.32 47.00 4.94
N PRO A 44 -10.97 45.83 5.02
CA PRO A 44 -10.73 44.76 4.07
C PRO A 44 -11.00 45.31 2.68
N GLU A 45 -10.00 45.29 1.81
CA GLU A 45 -10.25 45.53 0.40
C GLU A 45 -11.30 44.50 -0.05
N PRO A 46 -12.30 44.90 -0.86
CA PRO A 46 -13.19 43.93 -1.48
C PRO A 46 -12.31 42.98 -2.30
N THR A 47 -12.22 41.72 -1.88
CA THR A 47 -11.57 40.69 -2.68
C THR A 47 -12.33 40.60 -4.00
N VAL A 48 -11.76 41.18 -5.06
CA VAL A 48 -12.22 40.94 -6.42
C VAL A 48 -12.25 39.42 -6.61
N PRO A 49 -13.36 38.81 -7.07
CA PRO A 49 -13.39 37.38 -7.33
C PRO A 49 -12.25 37.04 -8.28
N VAL A 50 -11.28 36.26 -7.81
CA VAL A 50 -10.22 35.74 -8.67
C VAL A 50 -10.91 34.83 -9.67
N VAL A 51 -10.92 35.22 -10.94
CA VAL A 51 -11.42 34.37 -12.01
C VAL A 51 -10.48 33.16 -12.09
N LYS A 52 -10.99 31.99 -11.68
CA LYS A 52 -10.24 30.73 -11.75
C LYS A 52 -10.12 30.29 -13.22
N ASN A 53 -8.91 30.34 -13.76
CA ASN A 53 -8.62 29.92 -15.13
C ASN A 53 -8.41 28.41 -15.17
N PHE A 54 -9.49 27.66 -15.31
CA PHE A 54 -9.43 26.21 -15.45
C PHE A 54 -9.10 25.79 -16.90
N ARG A 55 -8.49 24.61 -17.04
CA ARG A 55 -8.66 23.82 -18.25
C ARG A 55 -10.13 23.42 -18.37
N ASP A 56 -10.62 23.34 -19.59
CA ASP A 56 -11.91 22.71 -19.85
C ASP A 56 -11.75 21.18 -19.89
N ALA A 57 -12.87 20.48 -19.71
CA ALA A 57 -12.90 19.03 -19.67
C ALA A 57 -14.17 18.47 -20.31
N GLY A 58 -14.06 17.26 -20.83
CA GLY A 58 -15.15 16.60 -21.53
C GLY A 58 -14.81 15.20 -21.99
N LEU A 59 -15.85 14.44 -22.36
CA LEU A 59 -15.72 13.05 -22.75
C LEU A 59 -15.64 12.91 -24.28
N VAL A 60 -14.61 12.23 -24.77
CA VAL A 60 -14.45 11.92 -26.20
C VAL A 60 -15.52 10.91 -26.61
N TYR A 61 -16.31 11.21 -27.63
CA TYR A 61 -17.38 10.32 -28.11
C TYR A 61 -17.28 9.99 -29.61
N GLY A 62 -16.17 10.34 -30.24
CA GLY A 62 -15.90 9.97 -31.62
C GLY A 62 -14.41 10.01 -31.91
N ALA A 63 -13.99 9.27 -32.93
CA ALA A 63 -12.59 9.22 -33.36
C ALA A 63 -12.02 10.60 -33.70
N ALA A 64 -10.78 10.84 -33.26
CA ALA A 64 -10.03 12.03 -33.63
C ALA A 64 -9.56 11.96 -35.09
N ALA A 65 -9.80 13.03 -35.85
CA ALA A 65 -9.37 13.18 -37.23
C ALA A 65 -8.16 14.10 -37.34
N VAL A 66 -7.23 13.76 -38.23
CA VAL A 66 -6.03 14.55 -38.52
C VAL A 66 -6.08 15.03 -39.97
N THR A 67 -5.93 16.33 -40.17
CA THR A 67 -5.89 16.95 -41.50
C THR A 67 -4.58 17.71 -41.68
N SER A 68 -3.93 17.55 -42.83
CA SER A 68 -2.73 18.33 -43.17
C SER A 68 -3.13 19.71 -43.73
N ASP A 69 -2.40 20.75 -43.33
CA ASP A 69 -2.44 22.04 -43.98
C ASP A 69 -1.49 22.10 -45.20
N ALA A 70 -1.56 23.19 -45.95
CA ALA A 70 -0.74 23.39 -47.15
C ALA A 70 0.77 23.51 -46.87
N ALA A 71 1.16 23.78 -45.61
CA ALA A 71 2.54 23.88 -45.18
C ALA A 71 3.09 22.55 -44.61
N GLY A 72 2.29 21.48 -44.64
CA GLY A 72 2.67 20.16 -44.12
C GLY A 72 2.49 20.01 -42.61
N GLY A 73 1.95 21.01 -41.92
CA GLY A 73 1.52 20.89 -40.52
C GLY A 73 0.22 20.11 -40.41
N GLN A 74 -0.06 19.56 -39.24
CA GLN A 74 -1.24 18.74 -38.98
C GLN A 74 -2.14 19.38 -37.94
N VAL A 75 -3.45 19.31 -38.18
CA VAL A 75 -4.47 19.76 -37.24
C VAL A 75 -5.25 18.53 -36.76
N VAL A 76 -5.29 18.36 -35.44
CA VAL A 76 -6.07 17.31 -34.78
C VAL A 76 -7.43 17.87 -34.41
N SER A 77 -8.49 17.12 -34.71
CA SER A 77 -9.86 17.50 -34.37
C SER A 77 -10.63 16.34 -33.78
N VAL A 78 -11.48 16.62 -32.80
CA VAL A 78 -12.16 15.56 -32.02
C VAL A 78 -13.50 16.04 -31.48
N PRO A 79 -14.56 15.22 -31.58
CA PRO A 79 -15.86 15.53 -30.98
C PRO A 79 -15.88 15.15 -29.49
N VAL A 80 -16.36 16.09 -28.64
CA VAL A 80 -16.33 15.98 -27.18
C VAL A 80 -17.65 16.43 -26.56
N LEU A 81 -18.10 15.73 -25.52
CA LEU A 81 -19.26 16.09 -24.69
C LEU A 81 -18.77 16.91 -23.48
N THR A 82 -19.09 18.21 -23.42
CA THR A 82 -18.56 19.15 -22.42
C THR A 82 -19.64 19.64 -21.45
N ALA A 83 -19.25 20.40 -20.42
CA ALA A 83 -20.22 21.09 -19.55
C ALA A 83 -21.01 22.21 -20.25
N SER A 84 -20.57 22.64 -21.43
CA SER A 84 -21.21 23.69 -22.23
C SER A 84 -22.11 23.13 -23.34
N GLY A 85 -21.91 21.87 -23.72
CA GLY A 85 -22.68 21.22 -24.79
C GLY A 85 -21.84 20.22 -25.58
N VAL A 86 -22.34 19.84 -26.76
CA VAL A 86 -21.56 19.06 -27.71
C VAL A 86 -20.60 19.99 -28.44
N GLU A 87 -19.32 19.65 -28.47
CA GLU A 87 -18.28 20.47 -29.06
C GLU A 87 -17.40 19.68 -30.03
N TYR A 88 -16.84 20.40 -30.99
CA TYR A 88 -15.83 19.88 -31.91
C TYR A 88 -14.54 20.66 -31.68
N LEU A 89 -13.59 20.04 -31.00
CA LEU A 89 -12.31 20.64 -30.65
C LEU A 89 -11.36 20.58 -31.84
N ARG A 90 -10.53 21.61 -32.03
CA ARG A 90 -9.55 21.67 -33.12
C ARG A 90 -8.23 22.27 -32.61
N THR A 91 -7.13 21.57 -32.76
CA THR A 91 -5.83 22.15 -32.37
C THR A 91 -5.40 23.22 -33.37
N PRO A 92 -4.50 24.13 -32.97
CA PRO A 92 -3.61 24.79 -33.92
C PRO A 92 -2.80 23.76 -34.73
N SER A 93 -2.21 24.20 -35.84
CA SER A 93 -1.33 23.33 -36.65
C SER A 93 -0.08 22.95 -35.87
N VAL A 94 0.25 21.66 -35.85
CA VAL A 94 1.37 21.05 -35.12
C VAL A 94 2.17 20.12 -36.03
N SER A 95 3.34 19.66 -35.58
CA SER A 95 4.09 18.64 -36.31
C SER A 95 3.36 17.30 -36.32
N SER A 96 3.68 16.43 -37.28
CA SER A 96 3.08 15.10 -37.37
C SER A 96 3.34 14.21 -36.14
N GLU A 97 4.50 14.39 -35.50
CA GLU A 97 4.85 13.69 -34.26
C GLU A 97 3.95 14.12 -33.10
N VAL A 98 3.76 15.43 -32.93
CA VAL A 98 2.86 15.98 -31.89
C VAL A 98 1.42 15.57 -32.18
N ALA A 99 0.97 15.62 -33.43
CA ALA A 99 -0.37 15.19 -33.81
C ALA A 99 -0.62 13.71 -33.45
N THR A 100 0.37 12.84 -33.67
CA THR A 100 0.31 11.41 -33.30
C THR A 100 0.20 11.25 -31.78
N ALA A 101 1.03 11.97 -31.01
CA ALA A 101 0.98 11.92 -29.55
C ALA A 101 -0.37 12.41 -28.99
N LEU A 102 -0.92 13.49 -29.57
CA LEU A 102 -2.24 14.00 -29.20
C LEU A 102 -3.35 12.99 -29.52
N GLN A 103 -3.32 12.38 -30.71
CA GLN A 103 -4.30 11.38 -31.12
C GLN A 103 -4.32 10.16 -30.18
N ALA A 104 -3.17 9.77 -29.62
CA ALA A 104 -3.07 8.65 -28.68
C ALA A 104 -3.87 8.86 -27.38
N ASN A 105 -4.06 10.12 -26.95
CA ASN A 105 -4.85 10.46 -25.76
C ASN A 105 -6.37 10.59 -26.05
N LEU A 106 -6.74 10.77 -27.33
CA LEU A 106 -8.10 11.05 -27.78
C LEU A 106 -8.88 9.77 -28.14
N VAL A 107 -8.95 8.85 -27.18
CA VAL A 107 -9.71 7.60 -27.32
C VAL A 107 -11.15 7.79 -26.87
N GLU A 108 -12.10 7.27 -27.64
CA GLU A 108 -13.53 7.27 -27.30
C GLU A 108 -13.77 6.69 -25.89
N GLY A 109 -14.54 7.40 -25.08
CA GLY A 109 -14.80 7.08 -23.67
C GLY A 109 -13.81 7.68 -22.68
N ASN A 110 -12.67 8.22 -23.13
CA ASN A 110 -11.79 8.93 -22.22
C ASN A 110 -12.38 10.27 -21.82
N LEU A 111 -12.31 10.57 -20.52
CA LEU A 111 -12.51 11.92 -20.01
C LEU A 111 -11.17 12.64 -20.11
N ILE A 112 -11.14 13.74 -20.86
CA ILE A 112 -9.92 14.51 -21.12
C ILE A 112 -10.06 15.95 -20.63
N ASP A 113 -8.93 16.63 -20.46
CA ASP A 113 -8.85 18.09 -20.34
C ASP A 113 -8.05 18.76 -21.46
N TRP A 114 -8.27 20.06 -21.64
CA TRP A 114 -7.51 20.91 -22.57
C TRP A 114 -7.51 22.38 -22.12
N ILE A 115 -6.54 23.15 -22.61
CA ILE A 115 -6.52 24.60 -22.37
C ILE A 115 -7.49 25.26 -23.37
N PRO A 116 -8.50 26.02 -22.90
CA PRO A 116 -9.41 26.71 -23.81
C PRO A 116 -8.68 27.79 -24.63
N GLY A 117 -8.96 27.86 -25.93
CA GLY A 117 -8.32 28.81 -26.85
C GLY A 117 -9.33 29.74 -27.56
N ALA A 118 -8.86 30.89 -28.03
CA ALA A 118 -9.65 31.77 -28.91
C ALA A 118 -9.77 31.16 -30.31
N GLY A 119 -10.96 31.21 -30.92
CA GLY A 119 -11.18 30.61 -32.25
C GLY A 119 -11.21 29.08 -32.20
N ALA A 120 -10.08 28.40 -32.45
CA ALA A 120 -9.96 26.94 -32.61
C ALA A 120 -10.39 26.09 -31.39
N ARG A 121 -10.96 26.68 -30.33
CA ARG A 121 -11.46 26.05 -29.10
C ARG A 121 -10.39 25.38 -28.21
N VAL A 122 -9.18 25.13 -28.73
CA VAL A 122 -8.05 24.56 -27.98
C VAL A 122 -6.80 25.42 -28.17
N ALA A 123 -6.12 25.76 -27.07
CA ALA A 123 -4.78 26.32 -27.08
C ALA A 123 -3.74 25.21 -26.86
N LEU A 124 -2.56 25.35 -27.46
CA LEU A 124 -1.45 24.41 -27.22
C LEU A 124 -0.90 24.62 -25.81
N ALA A 125 -0.63 23.52 -25.11
CA ALA A 125 0.17 23.56 -23.89
C ALA A 125 1.64 23.88 -24.22
N ALA A 126 2.41 24.27 -23.19
CA ALA A 126 3.85 24.56 -23.35
C ALA A 126 4.60 23.37 -23.95
N ASP A 127 4.30 22.15 -23.49
CA ASP A 127 4.55 20.94 -24.24
C ASP A 127 3.30 20.62 -25.07
N ALA A 128 3.40 20.82 -26.38
CA ALA A 128 2.27 20.66 -27.29
C ALA A 128 1.71 19.22 -27.26
N ALA A 129 2.49 18.19 -26.91
CA ALA A 129 2.01 16.81 -26.77
C ALA A 129 1.12 16.59 -25.53
N GLN A 130 1.19 17.49 -24.53
CA GLN A 130 0.37 17.47 -23.31
C GLN A 130 -0.85 18.41 -23.39
N THR A 131 -1.23 18.82 -24.61
CA THR A 131 -2.41 19.65 -24.84
C THR A 131 -3.69 18.96 -24.38
N PHE A 132 -3.81 17.65 -24.62
CA PHE A 132 -4.88 16.81 -24.09
C PHE A 132 -4.33 15.84 -23.04
N ASN A 133 -4.86 15.88 -21.82
CA ASN A 133 -4.54 14.90 -20.78
C ASN A 133 -5.73 14.00 -20.52
N VAL A 134 -5.48 12.72 -20.29
CA VAL A 134 -6.50 11.76 -19.88
C VAL A 134 -6.65 11.81 -18.36
N ILE A 135 -7.86 12.14 -17.91
CA ILE A 135 -8.24 12.17 -16.49
C ILE A 135 -8.74 10.78 -16.07
N LEU A 136 -9.70 10.23 -16.82
CA LEU A 136 -10.29 8.91 -16.61
C LEU A 136 -10.42 8.16 -17.95
N GLN A 137 -10.33 6.84 -17.90
CA GLN A 137 -10.27 5.95 -19.08
C GLN A 137 -11.43 4.96 -19.10
N LYS A 138 -12.49 5.23 -19.87
CA LYS A 138 -13.56 4.24 -20.10
C LYS A 138 -13.23 3.28 -21.24
N GLY A 139 -12.79 3.81 -22.37
CA GLY A 139 -12.61 3.03 -23.60
C GLY A 139 -13.85 2.19 -23.92
N LYS A 140 -13.65 0.91 -24.28
CA LYS A 140 -14.74 -0.07 -24.42
C LYS A 140 -14.90 -0.97 -23.18
N SER A 141 -14.27 -0.61 -22.06
CA SER A 141 -14.27 -1.44 -20.85
C SER A 141 -15.69 -1.58 -20.29
N ALA A 142 -16.08 -2.79 -19.90
CA ALA A 142 -17.33 -3.01 -19.16
C ALA A 142 -17.19 -2.62 -17.68
N ASN A 143 -15.97 -2.52 -17.15
CA ASN A 143 -15.74 -2.21 -15.74
C ASN A 143 -16.08 -0.74 -15.44
N ALA A 144 -16.50 -0.48 -14.21
CA ALA A 144 -16.62 0.88 -13.70
C ALA A 144 -15.27 1.37 -13.18
N GLN A 145 -15.08 2.69 -13.23
CA GLN A 145 -13.97 3.37 -12.55
C GLN A 145 -14.54 4.15 -11.36
N PHE A 146 -13.71 4.33 -10.35
CA PHE A 146 -14.10 4.96 -9.09
C PHE A 146 -13.16 6.11 -8.78
N ASN A 147 -13.72 7.24 -8.38
CA ASN A 147 -12.99 8.45 -7.98
C ASN A 147 -13.88 9.27 -7.05
N LEU A 148 -13.32 9.83 -5.98
CA LEU A 148 -14.06 10.68 -5.05
C LEU A 148 -13.96 12.14 -5.43
N LYS A 149 -14.91 12.96 -4.97
CA LYS A 149 -14.95 14.39 -5.31
C LYS A 149 -13.65 15.10 -4.95
N LYS A 150 -13.22 14.98 -3.69
CA LYS A 150 -12.14 15.82 -3.15
C LYS A 150 -10.75 15.30 -3.49
N TYR A 151 -10.57 14.01 -3.81
CA TYR A 151 -9.25 13.38 -3.91
C TYR A 151 -9.15 12.42 -5.10
N GLY A 152 -7.93 12.23 -5.61
CA GLY A 152 -7.64 11.36 -6.76
C GLY A 152 -7.53 12.13 -8.07
N ALA A 153 -8.04 11.54 -9.15
CA ALA A 153 -8.01 12.13 -10.49
C ALA A 153 -8.82 13.44 -10.54
N ALA A 154 -8.28 14.45 -11.21
CA ALA A 154 -8.92 15.76 -11.39
C ALA A 154 -8.43 16.40 -12.70
N VAL A 155 -9.11 17.45 -13.13
CA VAL A 155 -8.64 18.29 -14.25
C VAL A 155 -7.25 18.83 -13.92
N THR A 156 -6.37 18.85 -14.92
CA THR A 156 -4.98 19.28 -14.77
C THR A 156 -4.92 20.77 -14.42
N ARG A 157 -4.01 21.13 -13.51
CA ARG A 157 -3.70 22.51 -13.12
C ARG A 157 -3.37 23.39 -14.33
N HIS A 158 -3.80 24.64 -14.29
CA HIS A 158 -3.52 25.65 -15.31
C HIS A 158 -3.37 27.04 -14.68
N ASP A 159 -2.36 27.79 -15.11
CA ASP A 159 -2.06 29.15 -14.65
C ASP A 159 -2.09 29.30 -13.11
N GLY A 160 -1.44 28.35 -12.43
CA GLY A 160 -1.36 28.34 -10.96
C GLY A 160 -2.64 27.89 -10.24
N THR A 161 -3.73 27.63 -10.97
CA THR A 161 -5.02 27.23 -10.42
C THR A 161 -5.19 25.71 -10.46
N PRO A 162 -5.41 25.03 -9.32
CA PRO A 162 -5.76 23.61 -9.32
C PRO A 162 -7.01 23.35 -10.14
N GLY A 163 -7.05 22.29 -10.94
CA GLY A 163 -8.19 22.05 -11.83
C GLY A 163 -9.46 21.57 -11.10
N ARG A 164 -10.57 21.62 -11.84
CA ARG A 164 -11.88 21.16 -11.39
C ARG A 164 -11.84 19.70 -10.91
N MET A 165 -12.63 19.42 -9.88
CA MET A 165 -12.78 18.07 -9.34
C MET A 165 -13.55 17.16 -10.31
N VAL A 166 -13.31 15.87 -10.19
CA VAL A 166 -14.02 14.80 -10.90
C VAL A 166 -14.43 13.73 -9.89
N ALA A 167 -15.59 13.10 -10.09
CA ALA A 167 -15.97 11.89 -9.35
C ALA A 167 -16.47 10.81 -10.31
N ALA A 168 -16.37 9.55 -9.89
CA ALA A 168 -16.79 8.40 -10.68
C ALA A 168 -17.23 7.24 -9.78
N GLY A 169 -18.20 6.45 -10.25
CA GLY A 169 -18.67 5.26 -9.55
C GLY A 169 -20.04 4.81 -10.03
N TRP A 170 -20.72 3.99 -9.23
CA TRP A 170 -22.09 3.58 -9.48
C TRP A 170 -23.10 4.54 -8.89
N VAL A 171 -24.22 4.74 -9.59
CA VAL A 171 -25.30 5.63 -9.14
C VAL A 171 -26.28 4.85 -8.28
N TYR A 172 -26.47 5.27 -7.03
CA TYR A 172 -27.35 4.60 -6.06
C TYR A 172 -28.61 5.38 -5.72
N HIS A 173 -28.60 6.69 -5.91
CA HIS A 173 -29.75 7.53 -5.66
C HIS A 173 -29.66 8.82 -6.49
N LYS A 174 -30.81 9.44 -6.75
CA LYS A 174 -30.91 10.78 -7.34
C LYS A 174 -32.17 11.48 -6.85
N THR A 175 -32.12 12.79 -6.78
CA THR A 175 -33.31 13.67 -6.64
C THR A 175 -33.37 14.62 -7.83
N ASP A 176 -34.24 15.62 -7.81
CA ASP A 176 -34.28 16.66 -8.86
C ASP A 176 -33.01 17.51 -8.92
N SER A 177 -32.21 17.54 -7.84
CA SER A 177 -31.01 18.38 -7.75
C SER A 177 -29.78 17.67 -7.14
N THR A 178 -29.85 16.37 -6.89
CA THR A 178 -28.71 15.62 -6.33
C THR A 178 -28.50 14.26 -7.00
N ILE A 179 -27.27 13.76 -6.94
CA ILE A 179 -26.88 12.41 -7.35
C ILE A 179 -25.98 11.79 -6.29
N THR A 180 -26.22 10.52 -5.96
CA THR A 180 -25.41 9.73 -5.02
C THR A 180 -24.60 8.70 -5.78
N VAL A 181 -23.28 8.76 -5.63
CA VAL A 181 -22.31 7.95 -6.37
C VAL A 181 -21.39 7.23 -5.38
N GLY A 182 -21.14 5.95 -5.60
CA GLY A 182 -20.22 5.20 -4.76
C GLY A 182 -19.75 3.87 -5.35
N ASP A 183 -18.96 3.14 -4.56
CA ASP A 183 -18.39 1.84 -4.91
C ASP A 183 -19.28 0.65 -4.58
N GLY A 184 -20.48 0.91 -4.05
CA GLY A 184 -21.45 -0.12 -3.70
C GLY A 184 -21.13 -0.96 -2.46
N THR A 185 -20.02 -0.71 -1.79
CA THR A 185 -19.68 -1.38 -0.54
C THR A 185 -20.62 -0.90 0.56
N SER A 186 -21.32 -1.84 1.18
CA SER A 186 -22.25 -1.56 2.28
C SER A 186 -22.07 -2.58 3.39
N VAL A 187 -21.77 -2.12 4.60
CA VAL A 187 -21.52 -2.96 5.76
C VAL A 187 -22.66 -2.85 6.74
N SER A 188 -23.40 -3.93 6.94
CA SER A 188 -24.60 -3.95 7.79
C SER A 188 -24.35 -4.48 9.21
N ALA A 189 -23.23 -5.16 9.46
CA ALA A 189 -22.89 -5.77 10.76
C ALA A 189 -21.38 -5.76 11.03
N ASP A 190 -20.94 -5.94 12.29
CA ASP A 190 -19.53 -6.32 12.55
C ASP A 190 -19.27 -7.79 12.22
N GLN A 191 -18.00 -8.17 12.33
CA GLN A 191 -17.54 -9.53 12.19
C GLN A 191 -18.19 -10.52 13.18
N ALA A 192 -18.71 -10.06 14.32
CA ALA A 192 -19.48 -10.88 15.26
C ALA A 192 -20.98 -11.01 14.88
N GLY A 193 -21.42 -10.43 13.76
CA GLY A 193 -22.79 -10.55 13.25
C GLY A 193 -23.80 -9.61 13.89
N ARG A 194 -23.38 -8.68 14.76
CA ARG A 194 -24.29 -7.68 15.34
C ARG A 194 -24.55 -6.59 14.30
N ALA A 195 -25.80 -6.16 14.15
CA ALA A 195 -26.15 -5.13 13.19
C ALA A 195 -25.64 -3.74 13.59
N TYR A 196 -25.31 -2.91 12.61
CA TYR A 196 -25.19 -1.46 12.78
C TYR A 196 -26.58 -0.82 12.76
N ALA A 197 -26.72 0.34 13.42
CA ALA A 197 -27.98 1.09 13.41
C ALA A 197 -28.40 1.51 11.99
N GLN A 198 -27.42 1.80 11.13
CA GLN A 198 -27.57 2.01 9.69
C GLN A 198 -26.40 1.35 8.97
N PRO A 199 -26.59 0.82 7.75
CA PRO A 199 -25.48 0.32 6.95
C PRO A 199 -24.42 1.40 6.72
N ILE A 200 -23.15 1.01 6.83
CA ILE A 200 -22.01 1.90 6.61
C ILE A 200 -21.62 1.84 5.13
N ARG A 201 -21.59 2.99 4.45
CA ARG A 201 -21.19 3.14 3.04
C ARG A 201 -20.05 4.14 2.94
N ARG A 202 -18.81 3.67 3.12
CA ARG A 202 -17.64 4.55 3.33
C ARG A 202 -17.21 5.31 2.07
N TYR A 203 -17.39 4.71 0.90
CA TYR A 203 -16.94 5.25 -0.39
C TYR A 203 -18.12 5.72 -1.24
N GLU A 204 -19.12 6.33 -0.59
CA GLU A 204 -20.31 6.88 -1.23
C GLU A 204 -20.48 8.35 -0.85
N GLU A 205 -20.73 9.19 -1.86
CA GLU A 205 -20.91 10.63 -1.69
C GLU A 205 -22.16 11.10 -2.44
N THR A 206 -22.83 12.10 -1.89
CA THR A 206 -23.98 12.75 -2.54
C THR A 206 -23.60 14.15 -2.99
N TYR A 207 -23.82 14.45 -4.26
CA TYR A 207 -23.43 15.70 -4.89
C TYR A 207 -24.65 16.51 -5.29
N THR A 208 -24.55 17.84 -5.13
CA THR A 208 -25.55 18.79 -5.62
C THR A 208 -25.26 19.15 -7.07
N LEU A 209 -26.29 19.16 -7.92
CA LEU A 209 -26.19 19.57 -9.31
C LEU A 209 -26.36 21.09 -9.45
N ALA A 210 -25.63 21.68 -10.39
CA ALA A 210 -25.92 23.02 -10.87
C ALA A 210 -27.23 23.01 -11.66
N ALA A 211 -27.97 24.11 -11.65
CA ALA A 211 -29.26 24.22 -12.35
C ALA A 211 -29.14 23.99 -13.87
N ASP A 212 -27.97 24.27 -14.43
CA ASP A 212 -27.64 24.13 -15.85
C ASP A 212 -26.74 22.92 -16.14
N ALA A 213 -26.64 21.95 -15.22
CA ALA A 213 -25.82 20.76 -15.40
C ALA A 213 -26.21 19.99 -16.67
N LYS A 214 -25.21 19.60 -17.47
CA LYS A 214 -25.41 18.80 -18.68
C LYS A 214 -25.36 17.31 -18.37
N ILE A 215 -26.36 16.57 -18.82
CA ILE A 215 -26.44 15.12 -18.63
C ILE A 215 -26.31 14.46 -19.99
N TYR A 216 -25.49 13.42 -20.09
CA TYR A 216 -25.23 12.67 -21.31
C TYR A 216 -25.41 11.18 -21.10
N ASN A 217 -26.09 10.55 -22.05
CA ASN A 217 -26.04 9.11 -22.24
C ASN A 217 -24.89 8.79 -23.21
N VAL A 218 -23.89 8.06 -22.73
CA VAL A 218 -22.73 7.64 -23.51
C VAL A 218 -22.89 6.17 -23.88
N ASP A 219 -23.10 5.89 -25.17
CA ASP A 219 -23.23 4.51 -25.66
C ASP A 219 -21.83 3.93 -25.92
N THR A 220 -21.34 3.10 -25.00
CA THR A 220 -20.00 2.49 -25.11
C THR A 220 -19.95 1.34 -26.10
N SER A 221 -21.10 0.87 -26.60
CA SER A 221 -21.16 -0.11 -27.69
C SER A 221 -20.99 0.55 -29.05
N ASP A 222 -21.45 1.78 -29.18
CA ASP A 222 -21.33 2.63 -30.37
C ASP A 222 -21.38 4.11 -29.96
N TYR A 223 -20.20 4.71 -29.80
CA TYR A 223 -20.06 6.07 -29.29
C TYR A 223 -20.77 7.12 -30.14
N SER A 224 -21.00 6.86 -31.43
CA SER A 224 -21.75 7.74 -32.33
C SER A 224 -23.23 7.90 -31.93
N LYS A 225 -23.76 6.99 -31.11
CA LYS A 225 -25.12 7.03 -30.55
C LYS A 225 -25.24 7.78 -29.22
N SER A 226 -24.10 8.29 -28.70
CA SER A 226 -24.08 9.12 -27.50
C SER A 226 -24.87 10.41 -27.72
N ARG A 227 -25.61 10.87 -26.70
CA ARG A 227 -26.54 12.01 -26.84
C ARG A 227 -26.75 12.76 -25.53
N VAL A 228 -27.22 14.00 -25.65
CA VAL A 228 -27.78 14.76 -24.53
C VAL A 228 -28.95 13.98 -23.94
N SER A 229 -29.04 13.99 -22.62
CA SER A 229 -30.05 13.30 -21.83
C SER A 229 -30.55 14.22 -20.70
N SER A 230 -31.32 13.67 -19.77
CA SER A 230 -31.86 14.36 -18.63
C SER A 230 -31.53 13.61 -17.34
N LEU A 231 -31.57 14.32 -16.20
CA LEU A 231 -31.43 13.67 -14.90
C LEU A 231 -32.56 12.66 -14.67
N ALA A 232 -33.76 12.89 -15.22
CA ALA A 232 -34.89 11.98 -15.14
C ALA A 232 -34.60 10.64 -15.84
N ASP A 233 -33.90 10.66 -16.98
CA ASP A 233 -33.57 9.47 -17.78
C ASP A 233 -32.34 8.69 -17.26
N LEU A 234 -31.56 9.28 -16.36
CA LEU A 234 -30.38 8.64 -15.78
C LEU A 234 -30.79 7.43 -14.90
N PRO A 235 -30.38 6.20 -15.20
CA PRO A 235 -30.74 5.03 -14.39
C PRO A 235 -30.07 5.03 -13.02
N VAL A 236 -30.66 4.31 -12.06
CA VAL A 236 -30.12 4.15 -10.71
C VAL A 236 -30.03 2.66 -10.36
N THR A 237 -28.96 2.29 -9.66
CA THR A 237 -28.71 0.94 -9.14
C THR A 237 -29.07 0.91 -7.65
N ALA A 238 -30.33 1.10 -7.29
CA ALA A 238 -30.70 1.29 -5.89
C ALA A 238 -30.46 0.05 -5.00
N ASN A 239 -30.34 -1.15 -5.60
CA ASN A 239 -30.04 -2.37 -4.87
C ASN A 239 -28.53 -2.54 -4.70
N TYR A 240 -28.08 -2.57 -3.44
CA TYR A 240 -26.67 -2.76 -3.08
C TYR A 240 -26.24 -4.24 -3.10
N ASP A 241 -27.19 -5.17 -3.19
CA ASP A 241 -26.90 -6.60 -3.24
C ASP A 241 -25.85 -6.89 -4.31
N TYR A 242 -24.79 -7.60 -3.93
CA TYR A 242 -23.69 -7.95 -4.83
C TYR A 242 -24.16 -8.75 -6.05
N ALA A 243 -25.27 -9.50 -5.92
CA ALA A 243 -25.90 -10.22 -7.02
C ALA A 243 -26.48 -9.29 -8.10
N THR A 244 -26.70 -8.01 -7.79
CA THR A 244 -27.06 -6.99 -8.78
C THR A 244 -25.82 -6.62 -9.59
N THR A 245 -25.59 -7.36 -10.68
CA THR A 245 -24.36 -7.23 -11.48
C THR A 245 -24.41 -6.11 -12.50
N ALA A 246 -25.55 -5.82 -13.11
CA ALA A 246 -25.71 -4.66 -13.97
C ALA A 246 -25.85 -3.39 -13.11
N ARG A 247 -24.83 -2.52 -13.15
CA ARG A 247 -24.74 -1.31 -12.33
C ARG A 247 -24.51 -0.08 -13.20
N GLN A 248 -25.36 0.94 -13.04
CA GLN A 248 -25.23 2.21 -13.74
C GLN A 248 -23.99 2.96 -13.27
N ALA A 249 -22.98 3.06 -14.14
CA ALA A 249 -21.77 3.83 -13.88
C ALA A 249 -21.87 5.26 -14.43
N VAL A 250 -21.14 6.18 -13.81
CA VAL A 250 -21.13 7.60 -14.15
C VAL A 250 -19.75 8.22 -13.97
N TYR A 251 -19.42 9.23 -14.80
CA TYR A 251 -18.43 10.26 -14.49
C TYR A 251 -19.11 11.61 -14.23
N VAL A 252 -18.57 12.37 -13.29
CA VAL A 252 -19.13 13.63 -12.80
C VAL A 252 -18.03 14.69 -12.79
N LEU A 253 -18.30 15.86 -13.37
CA LEU A 253 -17.41 17.03 -13.34
C LEU A 253 -18.04 18.14 -12.50
N PHE A 254 -17.23 18.76 -11.62
CA PHE A 254 -17.65 19.88 -10.77
C PHE A 254 -17.31 21.24 -11.40
N ASP A 255 -17.99 22.31 -10.98
CA ASP A 255 -17.69 23.69 -11.38
C ASP A 255 -16.39 24.24 -10.80
N ASP A 256 -15.94 23.69 -9.68
CA ASP A 256 -14.79 24.17 -8.92
C ASP A 256 -13.76 23.07 -8.58
N ASN A 257 -12.63 23.48 -8.02
CA ASN A 257 -11.52 22.67 -7.55
C ASN A 257 -11.65 22.28 -6.08
N TYR A 258 -10.66 21.54 -5.57
CA TYR A 258 -10.68 21.00 -4.20
C TYR A 258 -10.71 22.07 -3.09
N GLU A 259 -10.30 23.31 -3.38
CA GLU A 259 -10.30 24.41 -2.41
C GLU A 259 -11.72 24.94 -2.18
N GLY A 260 -12.61 24.79 -3.16
CA GLY A 260 -14.04 25.13 -3.09
C GLY A 260 -14.96 23.93 -2.87
N ALA A 261 -14.42 22.79 -2.44
CA ALA A 261 -15.13 21.51 -2.45
C ALA A 261 -16.49 21.54 -1.72
N ASP A 262 -16.63 22.27 -0.62
CA ASP A 262 -17.86 22.28 0.16
C ASP A 262 -19.05 22.91 -0.58
N ASN A 263 -18.77 23.84 -1.51
CA ASN A 263 -19.79 24.57 -2.26
C ASN A 263 -19.90 24.15 -3.73
N ALA A 264 -18.93 23.38 -4.21
CA ALA A 264 -18.84 22.96 -5.61
C ALA A 264 -20.04 22.10 -6.03
N LYS A 265 -20.60 22.41 -7.20
CA LYS A 265 -21.74 21.74 -7.81
C LYS A 265 -21.34 20.99 -9.08
N VAL A 266 -22.10 19.95 -9.39
CA VAL A 266 -21.91 19.16 -10.61
C VAL A 266 -22.37 19.95 -11.83
N LYS A 267 -21.50 20.07 -12.84
CA LYS A 267 -21.77 20.76 -14.12
C LYS A 267 -21.98 19.81 -15.29
N ALA A 268 -21.39 18.61 -15.24
CA ALA A 268 -21.59 17.60 -16.27
C ALA A 268 -21.64 16.20 -15.67
N VAL A 269 -22.49 15.37 -16.26
CA VAL A 269 -22.70 13.97 -15.89
C VAL A 269 -22.69 13.12 -17.17
N TRP A 270 -21.81 12.14 -17.23
CA TRP A 270 -21.75 11.15 -18.31
C TRP A 270 -22.08 9.78 -17.75
N TYR A 271 -23.25 9.24 -18.07
CA TYR A 271 -23.63 7.88 -17.67
C TYR A 271 -23.52 6.93 -18.86
N PHE A 272 -23.04 5.72 -18.60
CA PHE A 272 -22.64 4.78 -19.66
C PHE A 272 -23.74 3.74 -19.93
N THR A 273 -23.99 3.47 -21.21
CA THR A 273 -24.86 2.38 -21.68
C THR A 273 -24.11 1.49 -22.69
N PRO A 274 -24.24 0.15 -22.64
CA PRO A 274 -24.90 -0.63 -21.58
C PRO A 274 -24.27 -0.40 -20.20
N GLN A 275 -25.00 -0.77 -19.16
CA GLN A 275 -24.52 -0.64 -17.78
C GLN A 275 -23.22 -1.41 -17.57
N SER A 276 -22.39 -0.91 -16.66
CA SER A 276 -21.19 -1.62 -16.23
C SER A 276 -21.56 -2.88 -15.44
N THR A 277 -20.68 -3.87 -15.46
CA THR A 277 -20.92 -5.15 -14.78
C THR A 277 -20.02 -5.26 -13.55
N SER A 278 -20.60 -5.52 -12.38
CA SER A 278 -19.86 -5.96 -11.18
C SER A 278 -19.53 -7.45 -11.28
N ASP A 279 -18.63 -7.92 -10.44
CA ASP A 279 -18.18 -9.32 -10.48
C ASP A 279 -19.17 -10.31 -9.86
N GLY A 280 -20.27 -9.82 -9.26
CA GLY A 280 -21.30 -10.64 -8.66
C GLY A 280 -20.84 -11.38 -7.41
N LYS A 281 -19.79 -10.92 -6.72
CA LYS A 281 -19.24 -11.60 -5.53
C LYS A 281 -19.43 -10.77 -4.25
N PRO A 282 -19.60 -11.42 -3.10
CA PRO A 282 -19.67 -10.75 -1.81
C PRO A 282 -18.33 -10.07 -1.48
N VAL A 283 -18.42 -8.89 -0.88
CA VAL A 283 -17.28 -8.08 -0.40
C VAL A 283 -17.28 -8.09 1.13
N TRP A 284 -16.10 -8.07 1.74
CA TRP A 284 -15.91 -8.20 3.18
C TRP A 284 -14.92 -7.18 3.69
N GLU A 285 -15.04 -6.83 4.97
CA GLU A 285 -14.01 -6.03 5.67
C GLU A 285 -12.71 -6.81 5.89
N VAL A 286 -12.80 -8.14 5.95
CA VAL A 286 -11.65 -9.03 6.10
C VAL A 286 -11.22 -9.56 4.73
N PRO A 287 -9.97 -10.03 4.58
CA PRO A 287 -9.51 -10.66 3.34
C PRO A 287 -10.47 -11.77 2.88
N SER A 288 -10.61 -11.92 1.55
CA SER A 288 -11.37 -13.06 1.01
C SER A 288 -10.79 -14.37 1.53
N GLN A 289 -11.67 -15.34 1.83
CA GLN A 289 -11.29 -16.63 2.41
C GLN A 289 -10.68 -16.55 3.83
N SER A 290 -10.86 -15.43 4.53
CA SER A 290 -10.52 -15.34 5.95
C SER A 290 -11.31 -16.35 6.79
N PRO A 291 -10.69 -17.00 7.80
CA PRO A 291 -11.40 -17.87 8.75
C PRO A 291 -12.55 -17.17 9.48
N MET A 292 -12.52 -15.84 9.60
CA MET A 292 -13.60 -15.07 10.21
C MET A 292 -14.91 -15.09 9.40
N LEU A 293 -14.89 -15.65 8.18
CA LEU A 293 -16.07 -15.86 7.34
C LEU A 293 -16.68 -17.26 7.50
N ALA A 294 -16.06 -18.15 8.27
CA ALA A 294 -16.49 -19.54 8.41
C ALA A 294 -17.90 -19.69 9.00
N ASP A 295 -18.28 -18.79 9.91
CA ASP A 295 -19.58 -18.78 10.58
C ASP A 295 -20.68 -18.06 9.77
N LYS A 296 -20.34 -17.47 8.61
CA LYS A 296 -21.28 -16.72 7.76
C LYS A 296 -22.15 -17.62 6.87
N GLY A 297 -21.87 -18.93 6.86
CA GLY A 297 -22.62 -19.91 6.09
C GLY A 297 -22.26 -19.93 4.61
N SER A 298 -23.24 -20.29 3.77
CA SER A 298 -23.08 -20.38 2.32
C SER A 298 -23.70 -19.19 1.60
N ASP A 299 -23.03 -18.77 0.54
CA ASP A 299 -23.52 -17.79 -0.40
C ASP A 299 -24.80 -18.31 -1.09
N PRO A 300 -25.93 -17.59 -0.99
CA PRO A 300 -27.17 -18.00 -1.63
C PRO A 300 -27.12 -17.98 -3.17
N VAL A 301 -26.16 -17.26 -3.77
CA VAL A 301 -26.02 -17.15 -5.23
C VAL A 301 -25.23 -18.33 -5.80
N SER A 302 -24.04 -18.62 -5.28
CA SER A 302 -23.18 -19.70 -5.77
C SER A 302 -23.35 -21.04 -5.05
N GLY A 303 -23.98 -21.05 -3.86
CA GLY A 303 -24.08 -22.21 -2.97
C GLY A 303 -22.78 -22.56 -2.23
N GLN A 304 -21.68 -21.84 -2.47
CA GLN A 304 -20.38 -22.08 -1.84
C GLN A 304 -20.35 -21.50 -0.41
N PRO A 305 -19.60 -22.11 0.53
CA PRO A 305 -19.28 -21.45 1.80
C PRO A 305 -18.62 -20.09 1.52
N PHE A 306 -18.99 -19.04 2.27
CA PHE A 306 -18.44 -17.70 2.04
C PHE A 306 -16.91 -17.65 2.15
N MET A 307 -16.35 -18.39 3.11
CA MET A 307 -14.90 -18.51 3.26
C MET A 307 -14.20 -19.23 2.09
N SER A 308 -14.94 -19.84 1.17
CA SER A 308 -14.39 -20.51 -0.02
C SER A 308 -14.43 -19.62 -1.26
N ILE A 309 -15.12 -18.48 -1.21
CA ILE A 309 -15.26 -17.57 -2.34
C ILE A 309 -14.05 -16.66 -2.43
N ASN A 310 -13.29 -16.81 -3.52
CA ASN A 310 -12.21 -15.90 -3.84
C ASN A 310 -12.77 -14.70 -4.63
N ALA A 311 -12.58 -13.52 -4.09
CA ALA A 311 -13.05 -12.28 -4.70
C ALA A 311 -12.22 -11.93 -5.95
N THR A 312 -12.82 -11.22 -6.91
CA THR A 312 -12.14 -10.91 -8.17
C THR A 312 -10.96 -9.99 -7.94
N GLY A 313 -9.91 -10.10 -8.76
CA GLY A 313 -8.73 -9.25 -8.63
C GLY A 313 -9.07 -7.77 -8.81
N VAL A 314 -8.44 -6.93 -8.00
CA VAL A 314 -8.64 -5.48 -7.93
C VAL A 314 -8.47 -4.74 -9.26
N THR A 315 -7.64 -5.25 -10.17
CA THR A 315 -7.47 -4.68 -11.51
C THR A 315 -8.80 -4.61 -12.27
N ALA A 316 -9.68 -5.60 -12.08
CA ALA A 316 -11.00 -5.64 -12.71
C ALA A 316 -12.13 -5.16 -11.78
N ALA A 317 -11.95 -5.30 -10.47
CA ALA A 317 -12.97 -5.02 -9.48
C ALA A 317 -12.36 -4.40 -8.20
N PRO A 318 -11.95 -3.12 -8.24
CA PRO A 318 -11.16 -2.51 -7.16
C PRO A 318 -11.93 -2.43 -5.82
N TYR A 319 -13.26 -2.31 -5.85
CA TYR A 319 -14.12 -2.31 -4.65
C TYR A 319 -14.09 -3.62 -3.85
N THR A 320 -13.64 -4.73 -4.45
CA THR A 320 -13.70 -6.06 -3.81
C THR A 320 -12.72 -6.26 -2.67
N ARG A 321 -11.76 -5.35 -2.50
CA ARG A 321 -10.77 -5.39 -1.41
C ARG A 321 -10.96 -4.27 -0.39
N SER A 322 -12.03 -3.49 -0.49
CA SER A 322 -12.19 -2.35 0.41
C SER A 322 -12.28 -2.78 1.88
N THR A 323 -11.68 -1.98 2.76
CA THR A 323 -11.76 -2.15 4.23
C THR A 323 -11.63 -0.81 4.91
N GLU A 324 -12.22 -0.74 6.09
CA GLU A 324 -12.03 0.40 7.00
C GLU A 324 -10.55 0.60 7.37
N PRO A 325 -10.07 1.84 7.40
CA PRO A 325 -8.77 2.18 7.97
C PRO A 325 -8.82 2.13 9.50
N PHE A 326 -7.66 2.06 10.13
CA PHE A 326 -7.59 2.08 11.58
C PHE A 326 -6.29 2.65 12.12
N GLU A 327 -6.39 3.19 13.33
CA GLU A 327 -5.26 3.73 14.07
C GLU A 327 -4.48 2.57 14.73
N MET A 328 -3.21 2.41 14.33
CA MET A 328 -2.29 1.41 14.89
C MET A 328 -1.63 1.94 16.16
N VAL A 329 -1.11 3.17 16.09
CA VAL A 329 -0.52 3.90 17.21
C VAL A 329 -1.16 5.28 17.24
N LYS A 330 -1.69 5.65 18.40
CA LYS A 330 -2.49 6.86 18.56
C LYS A 330 -1.79 8.09 17.99
N ASN A 331 -2.47 8.82 17.11
CA ASN A 331 -2.00 10.05 16.47
C ASN A 331 -0.71 9.95 15.62
N THR A 332 -0.10 8.77 15.50
CA THR A 332 1.25 8.62 14.93
C THR A 332 1.31 7.62 13.77
N MET A 333 0.63 6.46 13.87
CA MET A 333 0.69 5.43 12.83
C MET A 333 -0.71 4.90 12.51
N TYR A 334 -1.04 4.84 11.22
CA TYR A 334 -2.35 4.44 10.72
C TYR A 334 -2.22 3.39 9.62
N TYR A 335 -3.15 2.44 9.61
CA TYR A 335 -3.42 1.58 8.47
C TYR A 335 -4.42 2.26 7.54
N VAL A 336 -4.05 2.43 6.27
CA VAL A 336 -4.90 3.07 5.25
C VAL A 336 -5.00 2.24 3.96
N GLY A 337 -4.43 1.03 3.95
CA GLY A 337 -4.49 0.08 2.84
C GLY A 337 -5.88 -0.53 2.65
N ASP A 338 -5.94 -1.55 1.80
CA ASP A 338 -7.13 -2.35 1.53
C ASP A 338 -7.04 -3.72 2.27
N ASN A 339 -7.95 -4.66 2.06
CA ASN A 339 -7.93 -5.97 2.71
C ASN A 339 -7.08 -7.01 1.96
N GLU A 340 -6.23 -6.61 1.01
CA GLU A 340 -5.23 -7.44 0.33
C GLU A 340 -3.82 -6.85 0.47
N VAL A 341 -3.63 -5.56 0.16
CA VAL A 341 -2.37 -4.82 0.28
C VAL A 341 -2.47 -3.78 1.38
N ALA A 342 -1.51 -3.83 2.30
CA ALA A 342 -1.36 -2.86 3.35
C ALA A 342 -0.67 -1.59 2.84
N SER A 343 -1.09 -0.46 3.39
CA SER A 343 -0.40 0.82 3.26
C SER A 343 -0.52 1.55 4.58
N TYR A 344 0.56 2.22 4.98
CA TYR A 344 0.65 2.85 6.30
C TYR A 344 0.94 4.34 6.16
N ILE A 345 0.36 5.14 7.06
CA ILE A 345 0.74 6.54 7.27
C ILE A 345 1.49 6.64 8.58
N LEU A 346 2.65 7.31 8.53
CA LEU A 346 3.42 7.74 9.69
C LEU A 346 3.38 9.26 9.76
N LYS A 347 2.84 9.81 10.85
CA LYS A 347 2.90 11.22 11.18
C LYS A 347 4.12 11.47 12.06
N ALA A 348 5.20 11.89 11.41
CA ALA A 348 6.46 12.16 12.08
C ALA A 348 6.57 13.64 12.49
N ASP A 349 7.14 13.86 13.66
CA ASP A 349 7.32 15.15 14.32
C ASP A 349 8.65 15.10 15.10
N MET A 350 9.56 16.03 14.76
CA MET A 350 10.88 16.15 15.36
C MET A 350 10.83 16.68 16.81
N GLY A 351 9.67 17.20 17.24
CA GLY A 351 9.44 17.82 18.53
C GLY A 351 9.91 19.27 18.59
N THR A 352 10.19 19.91 17.46
CA THR A 352 10.63 21.30 17.39
C THR A 352 9.45 22.22 17.69
N PRO A 353 9.45 22.98 18.82
CA PRO A 353 8.27 23.74 19.21
C PRO A 353 7.88 24.80 18.19
N ASN A 354 6.65 24.71 17.68
CA ASN A 354 6.04 25.64 16.71
C ASN A 354 6.72 25.69 15.33
N ASP A 355 7.46 24.65 14.95
CA ASP A 355 8.06 24.54 13.62
C ASP A 355 7.52 23.31 12.88
N PRO A 356 6.45 23.45 12.07
CA PRO A 356 5.92 22.34 11.29
C PRO A 356 6.74 22.04 10.02
N SER A 357 7.89 22.70 9.81
CA SER A 357 8.68 22.51 8.58
C SER A 357 9.52 21.24 8.58
N ASP A 358 9.74 20.63 9.74
CA ASP A 358 10.42 19.34 9.91
C ASP A 358 9.47 18.16 10.14
N ASP A 359 8.17 18.43 10.33
CA ASP A 359 7.10 17.43 10.35
C ASP A 359 6.98 16.73 8.99
N LYS A 360 6.69 15.43 9.04
CA LYS A 360 6.44 14.62 7.85
C LYS A 360 5.16 13.82 7.95
N VAL A 361 4.51 13.66 6.81
CA VAL A 361 3.47 12.65 6.63
C VAL A 361 4.01 11.66 5.61
N ILE A 362 4.51 10.54 6.10
CA ILE A 362 5.18 9.52 5.31
C ILE A 362 4.18 8.41 4.99
N LYS A 363 3.99 8.12 3.70
CA LYS A 363 3.18 7.01 3.22
C LYS A 363 4.08 5.83 2.84
N ILE A 364 3.84 4.66 3.42
CA ILE A 364 4.53 3.41 3.08
C ILE A 364 3.66 2.63 2.08
N ASP A 365 4.25 2.34 0.92
CA ASP A 365 3.59 1.77 -0.26
C ASP A 365 2.33 2.53 -0.71
N ALA A 366 1.81 2.19 -1.88
CA ALA A 366 0.75 2.93 -2.56
C ALA A 366 -0.37 2.04 -3.11
N GLY A 367 -0.40 0.75 -2.79
CA GLY A 367 -1.49 -0.14 -3.17
C GLY A 367 -1.67 -0.29 -4.69
N TRP A 368 -2.84 -0.76 -5.10
CA TRP A 368 -3.13 -1.13 -6.48
C TRP A 368 -3.57 0.03 -7.38
N PRO A 369 -3.29 -0.02 -8.70
CA PRO A 369 -3.87 0.92 -9.65
C PRO A 369 -5.39 0.88 -9.61
N ASN A 370 -6.03 2.01 -9.88
CA ASN A 370 -7.49 2.21 -9.84
C ASN A 370 -8.16 2.04 -8.46
N SER A 371 -7.39 1.85 -7.39
CA SER A 371 -7.90 1.76 -6.00
C SER A 371 -7.65 3.03 -5.17
N GLY A 372 -7.07 4.07 -5.77
CA GLY A 372 -6.72 5.34 -5.10
C GLY A 372 -7.86 5.94 -4.30
N TYR A 373 -9.08 5.94 -4.86
CA TYR A 373 -10.27 6.47 -4.19
C TYR A 373 -10.49 5.90 -2.77
N GLN A 374 -10.17 4.62 -2.56
CA GLN A 374 -10.31 3.97 -1.25
C GLN A 374 -9.21 4.44 -0.31
N TYR A 375 -7.96 4.47 -0.78
CA TYR A 375 -6.82 4.90 0.03
C TYR A 375 -6.96 6.37 0.46
N TRP A 376 -7.42 7.25 -0.43
CA TRP A 376 -7.66 8.65 -0.11
C TRP A 376 -8.76 8.82 0.93
N LYS A 377 -9.86 8.07 0.78
CA LYS A 377 -10.94 8.07 1.77
C LYS A 377 -10.48 7.51 3.10
N ASN A 378 -9.69 6.46 3.07
CA ASN A 378 -9.14 5.81 4.24
C ASN A 378 -8.24 6.79 5.03
N MET A 379 -7.41 7.56 4.34
CA MET A 379 -6.64 8.65 4.96
C MET A 379 -7.54 9.74 5.54
N GLU A 380 -8.54 10.21 4.79
CA GLU A 380 -9.47 11.23 5.26
C GLU A 380 -10.23 10.79 6.52
N LEU A 381 -10.69 9.53 6.57
CA LEU A 381 -11.38 8.95 7.73
C LEU A 381 -10.48 8.88 8.97
N MET A 382 -9.15 8.85 8.79
CA MET A 382 -8.15 8.95 9.86
C MET A 382 -7.74 10.40 10.16
N GLY A 383 -8.40 11.39 9.54
CA GLY A 383 -8.08 12.81 9.71
C GLY A 383 -6.80 13.26 9.02
N VAL A 384 -6.33 12.50 8.02
CA VAL A 384 -5.14 12.83 7.23
C VAL A 384 -5.58 13.28 5.84
N ASP A 385 -5.25 14.51 5.44
CA ASP A 385 -5.45 14.93 4.06
C ASP A 385 -4.41 14.24 3.16
N PRO A 386 -4.79 13.48 2.11
CA PRO A 386 -3.87 12.91 1.12
C PRO A 386 -2.84 13.88 0.53
N ARG A 387 -3.16 15.18 0.49
CA ARG A 387 -2.28 16.26 0.01
C ARG A 387 -1.32 16.81 1.07
N SER A 388 -1.34 16.27 2.29
CA SER A 388 -0.37 16.55 3.34
C SER A 388 0.84 15.62 3.29
N VAL A 389 0.77 14.53 2.51
CA VAL A 389 1.88 13.58 2.35
C VAL A 389 3.12 14.31 1.84
N THR A 390 4.23 14.16 2.55
CA THR A 390 5.52 14.75 2.20
C THR A 390 6.41 13.75 1.46
N ASP A 391 6.30 12.46 1.82
CA ASP A 391 7.15 11.39 1.32
C ASP A 391 6.33 10.12 1.03
N ILE A 392 6.58 9.48 -0.11
CA ILE A 392 6.13 8.11 -0.41
C ILE A 392 7.35 7.20 -0.38
N TRP A 393 7.27 6.10 0.37
CA TRP A 393 8.32 5.11 0.52
C TRP A 393 7.86 3.79 -0.06
N LEU A 394 8.43 3.41 -1.21
CA LEU A 394 8.15 2.14 -1.87
C LEU A 394 9.08 1.06 -1.38
N THR A 395 8.52 -0.13 -1.17
CA THR A 395 9.29 -1.27 -0.66
C THR A 395 9.83 -2.19 -1.74
N HIS A 396 9.10 -2.33 -2.85
CA HIS A 396 9.56 -3.07 -4.03
C HIS A 396 8.80 -2.69 -5.31
N GLY A 397 9.33 -3.13 -6.45
CA GLY A 397 8.88 -2.75 -7.79
C GLY A 397 7.68 -3.51 -8.37
N HIS A 398 6.70 -3.93 -7.57
CA HIS A 398 5.46 -4.56 -8.09
C HIS A 398 4.25 -3.63 -8.04
N GLY A 399 3.37 -3.76 -9.03
CA GLY A 399 2.29 -2.79 -9.31
C GLY A 399 1.20 -2.69 -8.25
N ASP A 400 1.11 -3.69 -7.39
CA ASP A 400 0.28 -3.71 -6.19
C ASP A 400 0.83 -2.86 -5.05
N HIS A 401 2.10 -2.44 -5.11
CA HIS A 401 2.73 -1.58 -4.10
C HIS A 401 3.02 -0.16 -4.61
N TYR A 402 3.11 0.06 -5.92
CA TYR A 402 3.30 1.41 -6.50
C TYR A 402 2.08 1.94 -7.26
N GLY A 403 1.01 1.16 -7.37
CA GLY A 403 -0.07 1.34 -8.34
C GLY A 403 -0.76 2.71 -8.33
N THR A 404 -0.83 3.39 -7.19
CA THR A 404 -1.40 4.75 -7.09
C THR A 404 -0.37 5.87 -7.02
N VAL A 405 0.92 5.59 -7.15
CA VAL A 405 1.99 6.60 -7.09
C VAL A 405 1.78 7.69 -8.13
N VAL A 406 1.54 7.32 -9.39
CA VAL A 406 1.34 8.30 -10.47
C VAL A 406 0.10 9.16 -10.22
N GLU A 407 -0.98 8.57 -9.71
CA GLU A 407 -2.20 9.29 -9.33
C GLU A 407 -1.91 10.29 -8.21
N GLN A 408 -1.19 9.87 -7.17
CA GLN A 408 -0.83 10.74 -6.04
C GLN A 408 0.11 11.87 -6.47
N LEU A 409 1.12 11.58 -7.29
CA LEU A 409 2.03 12.58 -7.85
C LEU A 409 1.26 13.65 -8.63
N LYS A 410 0.32 13.24 -9.50
CA LYS A 410 -0.55 14.18 -10.24
C LYS A 410 -1.44 15.00 -9.32
N MET A 411 -2.05 14.39 -8.30
CA MET A 411 -2.87 15.12 -7.31
C MET A 411 -2.03 16.20 -6.59
N MET A 412 -0.78 15.89 -6.28
CA MET A 412 0.16 16.77 -5.61
C MET A 412 0.67 17.89 -6.52
N ASP A 413 1.02 17.58 -7.77
CA ASP A 413 1.37 18.57 -8.80
C ASP A 413 0.20 19.53 -9.05
N ASN A 414 -1.03 19.02 -9.09
CA ASN A 414 -2.23 19.83 -9.24
C ASN A 414 -2.42 20.81 -8.07
N ALA A 415 -2.12 20.36 -6.84
CA ALA A 415 -2.12 21.21 -5.65
C ALA A 415 -0.92 22.18 -5.60
N GLY A 416 0.09 22.01 -6.46
CA GLY A 416 1.33 22.80 -6.42
C GLY A 416 2.24 22.41 -5.25
N LYS A 417 2.12 21.17 -4.77
CA LYS A 417 2.87 20.64 -3.63
C LYS A 417 3.73 19.48 -4.12
N PRO A 418 5.06 19.61 -4.22
CA PRO A 418 5.90 18.46 -4.56
C PRO A 418 5.95 17.48 -3.38
N ILE A 419 6.19 16.20 -3.70
CA ILE A 419 6.45 15.14 -2.72
C ILE A 419 7.74 14.41 -3.08
N LYS A 420 8.41 13.87 -2.07
CA LYS A 420 9.59 13.00 -2.26
C LYS A 420 9.13 11.57 -2.53
N LEU A 421 9.67 10.96 -3.57
CA LEU A 421 9.44 9.55 -3.88
C LEU A 421 10.73 8.77 -3.60
N TRP A 422 10.64 7.88 -2.63
CA TRP A 422 11.70 6.99 -2.19
C TRP A 422 11.45 5.57 -2.71
N ALA A 423 12.50 4.93 -3.21
CA ALA A 423 12.48 3.53 -3.64
C ALA A 423 13.87 2.91 -3.50
N SER A 424 13.97 1.59 -3.63
CA SER A 424 15.28 0.94 -3.78
C SER A 424 15.87 1.27 -5.14
N ARG A 425 17.19 1.51 -5.16
CA ARG A 425 17.91 1.71 -6.42
C ARG A 425 17.84 0.45 -7.27
N GLU A 426 17.87 -0.70 -6.61
CA GLU A 426 17.95 -2.01 -7.21
C GLU A 426 16.68 -2.39 -7.96
N ASP A 427 15.49 -1.93 -7.55
CA ASP A 427 14.26 -2.14 -8.33
C ASP A 427 14.03 -1.08 -9.40
N VAL A 428 14.52 0.15 -9.20
CA VAL A 428 14.39 1.22 -10.19
C VAL A 428 15.48 1.06 -11.26
N GLU A 429 16.74 1.19 -10.92
CA GLU A 429 17.88 1.24 -11.87
C GLU A 429 18.49 -0.15 -12.15
N GLY A 430 18.20 -1.14 -11.31
CA GLY A 430 18.80 -2.47 -11.35
C GLY A 430 20.02 -2.61 -10.43
N VAL A 431 20.44 -3.85 -10.15
CA VAL A 431 21.62 -4.11 -9.32
C VAL A 431 22.87 -3.96 -10.19
N LYS A 432 23.68 -2.95 -9.89
CA LYS A 432 24.98 -2.68 -10.55
C LYS A 432 26.17 -3.10 -9.72
N SER A 433 26.03 -3.03 -8.39
CA SER A 433 27.00 -3.58 -7.46
C SER A 433 26.33 -4.02 -6.17
N ASP A 434 26.93 -4.98 -5.47
CA ASP A 434 26.57 -5.29 -4.08
C ASP A 434 27.44 -4.51 -3.09
N LEU A 435 27.24 -4.71 -1.77
CA LEU A 435 28.01 -4.01 -0.74
C LEU A 435 29.49 -4.44 -0.69
N GLN A 436 29.83 -5.56 -1.32
CA GLN A 436 31.21 -6.00 -1.48
C GLN A 436 31.93 -5.37 -2.68
N GLY A 437 31.20 -4.67 -3.54
CA GLY A 437 31.72 -4.09 -4.77
C GLY A 437 31.85 -5.07 -5.93
N ASN A 438 31.20 -6.24 -5.86
CA ASN A 438 31.05 -7.10 -7.03
C ASN A 438 30.14 -6.39 -8.04
N THR A 439 30.46 -6.49 -9.34
CA THR A 439 29.69 -5.83 -10.39
C THR A 439 28.62 -6.76 -10.96
N TRP A 440 27.43 -6.20 -11.20
CA TRP A 440 26.27 -6.93 -11.69
C TRP A 440 25.61 -6.21 -12.87
N ASN A 441 24.90 -6.97 -13.70
CA ASN A 441 24.02 -6.43 -14.74
C ASN A 441 22.62 -7.04 -14.60
N ILE A 442 21.98 -6.77 -13.47
CA ILE A 442 20.65 -7.30 -13.14
C ILE A 442 19.64 -6.17 -13.36
N ALA A 443 18.57 -6.46 -14.10
CA ALA A 443 17.47 -5.53 -14.30
C ALA A 443 16.67 -5.35 -13.00
N GLY A 444 16.17 -4.14 -12.75
CA GLY A 444 15.27 -3.89 -11.63
C GLY A 444 13.87 -4.44 -11.87
N ALA A 445 13.09 -4.65 -10.79
CA ALA A 445 11.73 -5.17 -10.91
C ALA A 445 10.70 -4.14 -11.39
N LEU A 446 10.94 -2.83 -11.18
CA LEU A 446 10.03 -1.81 -11.68
C LEU A 446 9.98 -1.91 -13.21
N PRO A 447 8.81 -2.08 -13.86
CA PRO A 447 8.76 -2.22 -15.31
C PRO A 447 9.38 -1.01 -16.03
N ALA A 448 10.01 -1.26 -17.19
CA ALA A 448 10.59 -0.19 -18.00
C ALA A 448 9.54 0.82 -18.50
N SER A 449 8.28 0.39 -18.60
CA SER A 449 7.13 1.23 -18.95
C SER A 449 6.75 2.25 -17.87
N GLU A 450 7.20 2.08 -16.63
CA GLU A 450 6.91 3.00 -15.51
C GLU A 450 7.82 4.24 -15.54
N THR A 451 7.81 4.96 -16.66
CA THR A 451 8.72 6.07 -16.94
C THR A 451 8.53 7.24 -15.97
N VAL A 452 7.29 7.53 -15.56
CA VAL A 452 6.99 8.60 -14.61
C VAL A 452 7.57 8.31 -13.23
N ILE A 453 7.37 7.09 -12.72
CA ILE A 453 7.89 6.67 -11.41
C ILE A 453 9.42 6.74 -11.42
N ARG A 454 10.05 6.24 -12.49
CA ARG A 454 11.51 6.31 -12.69
C ARG A 454 12.03 7.74 -12.70
N ALA A 455 11.44 8.60 -13.53
CA ALA A 455 11.85 9.99 -13.67
C ALA A 455 11.62 10.82 -12.38
N ARG A 456 10.64 10.42 -11.57
CA ARG A 456 10.26 11.15 -10.35
C ARG A 456 10.75 10.52 -9.05
N THR A 457 11.46 9.40 -9.10
CA THR A 457 12.14 8.85 -7.92
C THR A 457 13.23 9.83 -7.52
N SER A 458 13.01 10.55 -6.42
CA SER A 458 13.89 11.63 -5.97
C SER A 458 14.98 11.13 -5.03
N ASN A 459 14.78 9.97 -4.41
CA ASN A 459 15.65 9.45 -3.38
C ASN A 459 15.77 7.93 -3.46
N PHE A 460 17.00 7.44 -3.24
CA PHE A 460 17.28 6.03 -3.03
C PHE A 460 17.69 5.79 -1.59
N TYR A 461 17.37 4.61 -1.07
CA TYR A 461 17.69 4.26 0.30
C TYR A 461 19.19 4.08 0.52
N GLU A 462 19.68 4.69 1.60
CA GLU A 462 20.84 4.17 2.32
C GLU A 462 20.38 3.07 3.28
N TYR A 463 20.88 1.86 3.05
CA TYR A 463 20.55 0.69 3.85
C TYR A 463 21.24 0.69 5.20
N ASP A 464 20.63 -0.01 6.15
CA ASP A 464 21.08 -0.26 7.50
C ASP A 464 21.28 0.98 8.39
N LYS A 465 20.74 2.13 7.97
CA LYS A 465 20.71 3.37 8.74
C LYS A 465 19.31 3.71 9.22
N TRP A 466 19.26 4.33 10.40
CA TRP A 466 18.03 4.94 10.91
C TRP A 466 17.85 6.33 10.31
N TYR A 467 16.71 6.53 9.65
CA TYR A 467 16.17 7.83 9.33
C TYR A 467 15.37 8.30 10.54
N ASP A 468 15.90 9.27 11.26
CA ASP A 468 15.29 9.79 12.48
C ASP A 468 14.43 11.02 12.18
N TYR A 469 13.14 10.92 12.52
CA TYR A 469 12.16 11.98 12.39
C TYR A 469 11.47 12.24 13.74
N GLY A 470 12.21 12.09 14.84
CA GLY A 470 11.74 12.37 16.21
C GLY A 470 10.87 11.26 16.77
N ASN A 471 9.55 11.45 16.77
CA ASN A 471 8.59 10.45 17.27
C ASN A 471 8.50 9.19 16.37
N VAL A 472 9.05 9.24 15.16
CA VAL A 472 9.12 8.14 14.19
C VAL A 472 10.56 7.98 13.72
N GLN A 473 11.06 6.74 13.74
CA GLN A 473 12.34 6.38 13.14
C GLN A 473 12.14 5.22 12.19
N ILE A 474 12.75 5.27 11.01
CA ILE A 474 12.65 4.22 9.99
C ILE A 474 14.03 3.65 9.72
N LYS A 475 14.22 2.32 9.84
CA LYS A 475 15.42 1.64 9.35
C LYS A 475 15.06 0.88 8.09
N VAL A 476 15.86 1.03 7.05
CA VAL A 476 15.68 0.34 5.77
C VAL A 476 16.74 -0.74 5.59
N ILE A 477 16.34 -1.96 5.22
CA ILE A 477 17.24 -3.13 5.14
C ILE A 477 17.02 -3.82 3.80
N TRP A 478 18.09 -3.91 2.99
CA TRP A 478 18.05 -4.58 1.70
C TRP A 478 18.05 -6.09 1.88
N SER A 479 17.04 -6.80 1.39
CA SER A 479 17.09 -8.27 1.32
C SER A 479 16.43 -8.74 0.03
N PRO A 480 17.20 -8.94 -1.05
CA PRO A 480 16.66 -9.41 -2.31
C PRO A 480 15.92 -10.73 -2.18
N GLY A 481 15.00 -10.97 -3.11
CA GLY A 481 14.38 -12.28 -3.27
C GLY A 481 13.10 -12.18 -4.07
N HIS A 482 12.03 -11.62 -3.49
CA HIS A 482 10.78 -11.39 -4.22
C HIS A 482 11.01 -10.47 -5.43
N THR A 483 11.84 -9.45 -5.24
CA THR A 483 12.43 -8.60 -6.28
C THR A 483 13.92 -8.41 -6.00
N PRO A 484 14.74 -7.97 -6.98
CA PRO A 484 16.15 -7.65 -6.76
C PRO A 484 16.37 -6.55 -5.71
N GLY A 485 15.45 -5.58 -5.62
CA GLY A 485 15.50 -4.46 -4.69
C GLY A 485 14.51 -4.54 -3.53
N THR A 486 14.04 -5.74 -3.19
CA THR A 486 13.13 -5.93 -2.04
C THR A 486 13.74 -5.31 -0.79
N THR A 487 12.94 -4.44 -0.16
CA THR A 487 13.37 -3.61 0.95
C THR A 487 12.48 -3.82 2.17
N ASN A 488 13.07 -4.17 3.29
CA ASN A 488 12.38 -4.26 4.58
C ASN A 488 12.50 -2.96 5.34
N MET A 489 11.53 -2.72 6.21
CA MET A 489 11.53 -1.56 7.07
C MET A 489 11.26 -1.94 8.52
N LEU A 490 11.94 -1.26 9.43
CA LEU A 490 11.53 -1.19 10.82
C LEU A 490 11.00 0.20 11.11
N PHE A 491 9.78 0.28 11.63
CA PHE A 491 9.21 1.52 12.14
C PHE A 491 9.34 1.51 13.65
N LYS A 492 10.16 2.41 14.20
CA LYS A 492 10.19 2.66 15.62
C LYS A 492 9.33 3.88 15.91
N VAL A 493 8.18 3.63 16.52
CA VAL A 493 7.09 4.61 16.65
C VAL A 493 6.84 4.89 18.12
N LYS A 494 6.84 6.17 18.50
CA LYS A 494 6.54 6.60 19.86
C LYS A 494 5.03 6.61 20.09
N ASN A 495 4.58 5.90 21.11
CA ASN A 495 3.20 5.94 21.56
C ASN A 495 3.00 7.16 22.48
N PRO A 496 2.13 8.12 22.12
CA PRO A 496 1.90 9.29 22.97
C PRO A 496 1.17 8.96 24.28
N ALA A 497 0.54 7.79 24.42
CA ALA A 497 -0.17 7.41 25.63
C ALA A 497 0.76 7.05 26.80
N ASP A 498 1.91 6.44 26.53
CA ASP A 498 2.89 5.99 27.53
C ASP A 498 4.31 6.54 27.32
N ASN A 499 4.50 7.32 26.25
CA ASN A 499 5.76 7.94 25.86
C ASN A 499 6.89 6.94 25.52
N GLN A 500 6.56 5.65 25.28
CA GLN A 500 7.50 4.60 24.91
C GLN A 500 7.58 4.43 23.39
N PHE A 501 8.71 3.91 22.91
CA PHE A 501 8.86 3.48 21.52
C PHE A 501 8.52 2.00 21.35
N TYR A 502 7.84 1.69 20.25
CA TYR A 502 7.55 0.33 19.82
C TYR A 502 8.04 0.10 18.41
N THR A 503 8.54 -1.11 18.14
CA THR A 503 9.10 -1.47 16.84
C THR A 503 8.13 -2.33 16.05
N PHE A 504 7.85 -1.91 14.81
CA PHE A 504 7.02 -2.62 13.85
C PHE A 504 7.88 -3.13 12.70
N GLY A 505 7.81 -4.43 12.43
CA GLY A 505 8.54 -5.08 11.34
C GLY A 505 7.70 -5.17 10.08
N TYR A 506 8.23 -4.62 8.98
CA TYR A 506 7.62 -4.65 7.65
C TYR A 506 8.55 -5.37 6.67
N HIS A 507 8.08 -6.51 6.14
CA HIS A 507 8.81 -7.25 5.10
C HIS A 507 8.28 -6.89 3.72
N GLY A 508 8.97 -6.00 3.02
CA GLY A 508 8.48 -5.36 1.80
C GLY A 508 8.67 -6.15 0.52
N GLY A 509 8.54 -7.47 0.58
CA GLY A 509 8.64 -8.36 -0.57
C GLY A 509 8.54 -9.79 -0.08
N TYR A 510 7.42 -10.10 0.57
CA TYR A 510 7.21 -11.35 1.30
C TYR A 510 6.58 -12.46 0.43
N GLY A 511 6.11 -12.11 -0.77
CA GLY A 511 5.51 -13.07 -1.70
C GLY A 511 6.53 -14.09 -2.23
N PHE A 512 6.14 -15.37 -2.30
CA PHE A 512 7.00 -16.43 -2.86
C PHE A 512 6.75 -16.68 -4.37
N ASN A 513 5.85 -15.91 -4.97
CA ASN A 513 5.52 -16.03 -6.40
C ASN A 513 6.76 -15.73 -7.25
N GLY A 514 7.03 -16.59 -8.24
CA GLY A 514 8.22 -16.50 -9.08
C GLY A 514 9.46 -17.18 -8.47
N LEU A 515 9.39 -17.59 -7.20
CA LEU A 515 10.46 -18.31 -6.51
C LEU A 515 10.10 -19.77 -6.20
N ASN A 516 8.97 -20.30 -6.70
CA ASN A 516 8.48 -21.63 -6.35
C ASN A 516 9.42 -22.77 -6.77
N SER A 517 10.15 -22.60 -7.87
CA SER A 517 11.14 -23.53 -8.38
C SER A 517 12.37 -22.82 -8.96
N PRO A 518 13.55 -23.48 -8.99
CA PRO A 518 14.74 -22.86 -9.57
C PRO A 518 14.60 -22.67 -11.08
N THR A 519 14.93 -21.47 -11.53
CA THR A 519 14.99 -21.08 -12.94
C THR A 519 16.32 -20.36 -13.20
N PRO A 520 16.75 -20.21 -14.46
CA PRO A 520 17.94 -19.43 -14.78
C PRO A 520 17.97 -18.06 -14.12
N ALA A 521 16.84 -17.34 -14.09
CA ALA A 521 16.79 -15.95 -13.62
C ALA A 521 16.72 -15.80 -12.09
N ASN A 522 16.21 -16.80 -11.34
CA ASN A 522 15.86 -16.62 -9.92
C ASN A 522 16.81 -17.31 -8.93
N GLY A 523 17.89 -17.94 -9.40
CA GLY A 523 18.76 -18.74 -8.54
C GLY A 523 19.26 -17.95 -7.32
N TRP A 524 19.91 -16.82 -7.57
CA TRP A 524 20.45 -15.98 -6.49
C TRP A 524 19.33 -15.36 -5.63
N LEU A 525 18.18 -15.02 -6.24
CA LEU A 525 17.02 -14.50 -5.52
C LEU A 525 16.48 -15.53 -4.52
N ARG A 526 16.46 -16.82 -4.87
CA ARG A 526 16.00 -17.87 -3.94
C ARG A 526 16.91 -18.01 -2.72
N LEU A 527 18.24 -17.99 -2.91
CA LEU A 527 19.19 -18.00 -1.80
C LEU A 527 19.10 -16.71 -0.97
N SER A 528 18.99 -15.56 -1.63
CA SER A 528 18.86 -14.25 -0.96
C SER A 528 17.58 -14.16 -0.16
N PHE A 529 16.48 -14.73 -0.65
CA PHE A 529 15.20 -14.77 0.04
C PHE A 529 15.33 -15.57 1.35
N GLN A 530 15.89 -16.78 1.30
CA GLN A 530 16.18 -17.58 2.50
C GLN A 530 17.12 -16.84 3.47
N HIS A 531 18.20 -16.26 2.94
CA HIS A 531 19.18 -15.52 3.72
C HIS A 531 18.54 -14.31 4.41
N GLY A 532 17.74 -13.52 3.69
CA GLY A 532 17.06 -12.33 4.18
C GLY A 532 16.20 -12.63 5.40
N PHE A 533 15.35 -13.66 5.36
CA PHE A 533 14.56 -14.06 6.54
C PHE A 533 15.45 -14.43 7.72
N SER A 534 16.49 -15.23 7.46
CA SER A 534 17.43 -15.66 8.51
C SER A 534 18.15 -14.46 9.12
N TYR A 535 18.63 -13.53 8.29
CA TYR A 535 19.29 -12.30 8.68
C TYR A 535 18.38 -11.42 9.54
N LEU A 536 17.14 -11.18 9.10
CA LEU A 536 16.16 -10.39 9.84
C LEU A 536 15.81 -11.05 11.18
N GLN A 537 15.54 -12.36 11.21
CA GLN A 537 15.31 -13.12 12.45
C GLN A 537 16.52 -13.08 13.40
N ASN A 538 17.74 -13.03 12.86
CA ASN A 538 18.95 -13.04 13.67
C ASN A 538 19.27 -11.67 14.27
N ASN A 539 19.06 -10.60 13.51
CA ASN A 539 19.60 -9.28 13.85
C ASN A 539 18.55 -8.32 14.40
N LEU A 540 17.26 -8.65 14.32
CA LEU A 540 16.18 -7.74 14.72
C LEU A 540 15.41 -8.27 15.93
N ASP A 541 15.06 -7.36 16.82
CA ASP A 541 14.03 -7.56 17.84
C ASP A 541 12.87 -6.61 17.52
N VAL A 542 11.67 -7.17 17.39
CA VAL A 542 10.50 -6.48 16.85
C VAL A 542 9.32 -6.76 17.76
N ASP A 543 8.63 -5.69 18.16
CA ASP A 543 7.43 -5.81 18.98
C ASP A 543 6.26 -6.33 18.15
N PHE A 544 5.96 -5.73 17.00
CA PHE A 544 4.74 -6.02 16.26
C PHE A 544 4.97 -6.23 14.77
N VAL A 545 4.06 -6.95 14.12
CA VAL A 545 4.09 -7.14 12.67
C VAL A 545 3.30 -6.02 11.99
N SER A 546 3.86 -5.44 10.94
CA SER A 546 3.15 -4.59 9.99
C SER A 546 3.30 -5.23 8.61
N PRO A 547 2.38 -6.11 8.21
CA PRO A 547 2.56 -6.84 6.97
C PRO A 547 2.35 -5.94 5.76
N GLN A 548 2.93 -6.34 4.63
CA GLN A 548 2.67 -5.72 3.33
C GLN A 548 1.39 -6.25 2.66
N HIS A 549 1.00 -7.50 2.95
CA HIS A 549 -0.30 -8.04 2.59
C HIS A 549 -1.01 -8.65 3.80
N THR A 550 -2.30 -8.42 3.87
CA THR A 550 -3.20 -8.90 4.92
C THR A 550 -3.40 -10.42 4.87
N ASN A 551 -3.25 -11.01 3.68
CA ASN A 551 -3.28 -12.46 3.49
C ASN A 551 -1.93 -13.13 3.81
N GLN A 552 -0.99 -12.44 4.46
CA GLN A 552 0.29 -12.99 4.90
C GLN A 552 0.45 -12.90 6.42
N PHE A 553 -0.22 -11.94 7.04
CA PHE A 553 -0.42 -11.80 8.48
C PHE A 553 -1.75 -11.07 8.74
N PRO A 554 -2.55 -11.50 9.72
CA PRO A 554 -3.98 -11.18 9.83
C PRO A 554 -4.28 -9.79 10.44
N ILE A 555 -3.60 -8.72 10.01
CA ILE A 555 -3.71 -7.41 10.68
C ILE A 555 -5.13 -6.81 10.59
N VAL A 556 -5.83 -7.02 9.48
CA VAL A 556 -7.20 -6.55 9.27
C VAL A 556 -8.19 -7.38 10.10
N GLU A 557 -8.03 -8.71 10.14
CA GLU A 557 -8.81 -9.56 11.04
C GLU A 557 -8.63 -9.17 12.51
N VAL A 558 -7.41 -8.85 12.93
CA VAL A 558 -7.12 -8.37 14.29
C VAL A 558 -7.90 -7.10 14.59
N PHE A 559 -7.91 -6.13 13.68
CA PHE A 559 -8.70 -4.91 13.84
C PHE A 559 -10.22 -5.21 13.87
N GLN A 560 -10.74 -6.04 12.98
CA GLN A 560 -12.17 -6.35 12.95
C GLN A 560 -12.61 -7.12 14.21
N ALA A 561 -11.75 -7.97 14.77
CA ALA A 561 -11.98 -8.62 16.06
C ALA A 561 -12.00 -7.61 17.22
N LEU A 562 -11.05 -6.67 17.24
CA LEU A 562 -11.01 -5.57 18.21
C LEU A 562 -12.27 -4.71 18.12
N LYS A 563 -12.66 -4.30 16.92
CA LYS A 563 -13.85 -3.49 16.67
C LYS A 563 -15.10 -4.19 17.18
N ALA A 564 -15.24 -5.49 16.88
CA ALA A 564 -16.30 -6.29 17.43
C ALA A 564 -16.24 -6.29 18.97
N TYR A 565 -15.12 -6.64 19.59
CA TYR A 565 -15.00 -6.64 21.05
C TYR A 565 -15.45 -5.31 21.68
N ASN A 566 -14.92 -4.19 21.17
CA ASN A 566 -15.20 -2.85 21.69
C ASN A 566 -16.66 -2.43 21.52
N ARG A 567 -17.34 -2.90 20.47
CA ARG A 567 -18.77 -2.60 20.25
C ARG A 567 -19.71 -3.48 21.07
N ASP A 568 -19.21 -4.51 21.75
CA ASP A 568 -20.05 -5.28 22.67
C ASP A 568 -20.48 -4.38 23.83
N PRO A 569 -21.79 -4.24 24.10
CA PRO A 569 -22.26 -3.54 25.30
C PRO A 569 -21.65 -4.10 26.59
N ALA A 570 -21.29 -5.39 26.63
CA ALA A 570 -20.61 -6.00 27.77
C ALA A 570 -19.19 -5.44 28.02
N ASN A 571 -18.55 -4.87 27.00
CA ASN A 571 -17.17 -4.37 27.06
C ASN A 571 -17.08 -2.84 27.13
N VAL A 572 -18.20 -2.13 27.32
CA VAL A 572 -18.23 -0.66 27.39
C VAL A 572 -17.31 -0.08 28.47
N SER A 573 -17.12 -0.80 29.58
CA SER A 573 -16.26 -0.37 30.70
C SER A 573 -14.77 -0.63 30.48
N ARG A 574 -14.40 -1.40 29.45
CA ARG A 574 -13.01 -1.73 29.12
C ARG A 574 -12.85 -1.79 27.60
N GLN A 575 -12.60 -0.64 27.00
CA GLN A 575 -12.23 -0.55 25.60
C GLN A 575 -10.75 -0.93 25.45
N LEU A 576 -10.46 -1.73 24.44
CA LEU A 576 -9.11 -2.14 24.07
C LEU A 576 -8.61 -1.32 22.88
N THR A 577 -7.30 -1.33 22.69
CA THR A 577 -6.61 -0.67 21.58
C THR A 577 -5.95 -1.69 20.66
N MET A 578 -5.37 -1.25 19.54
CA MET A 578 -4.57 -2.13 18.69
C MET A 578 -3.37 -2.74 19.44
N PHE A 579 -2.78 -2.04 20.40
CA PHE A 579 -1.71 -2.61 21.25
C PHE A 579 -2.18 -3.76 22.14
N ASP A 580 -3.43 -3.72 22.61
CA ASP A 580 -4.03 -4.84 23.36
C ASP A 580 -4.43 -5.99 22.43
N ALA A 581 -4.78 -5.69 21.19
CA ALA A 581 -5.25 -6.67 20.21
C ALA A 581 -4.10 -7.45 19.56
N MET A 582 -3.00 -6.77 19.25
CA MET A 582 -1.81 -7.38 18.67
C MET A 582 -0.98 -8.12 19.72
N ASN A 583 -0.41 -9.25 19.33
CA ASN A 583 0.59 -9.94 20.15
C ASN A 583 1.99 -9.64 19.67
N ARG A 584 2.90 -9.48 20.64
CA ARG A 584 4.34 -9.39 20.34
C ARG A 584 5.00 -10.73 20.19
N LYS A 585 4.58 -11.67 21.03
CA LYS A 585 5.08 -13.03 21.09
C LYS A 585 3.97 -13.99 20.70
N VAL A 586 4.31 -15.03 19.96
CA VAL A 586 3.40 -16.11 19.60
C VAL A 586 2.82 -16.71 20.88
N HIS A 587 1.49 -16.79 20.97
CA HIS A 587 0.82 -17.09 22.24
C HIS A 587 1.24 -18.43 22.85
N ASP A 588 1.28 -19.47 22.02
CA ASP A 588 1.56 -20.85 22.42
C ASP A 588 3.07 -21.20 22.32
N SER A 589 3.93 -20.19 22.11
CA SER A 589 5.38 -20.42 22.05
C SER A 589 5.94 -20.85 23.42
N PRO A 590 6.87 -21.82 23.46
CA PRO A 590 7.46 -22.28 24.71
C PRO A 590 8.25 -21.17 25.42
N LEU A 591 8.42 -21.35 26.73
CA LEU A 591 9.20 -20.43 27.55
C LEU A 591 10.66 -20.87 27.61
N VAL A 592 11.58 -19.96 27.31
CA VAL A 592 13.00 -20.09 27.60
C VAL A 592 13.39 -18.94 28.52
N ASN A 593 13.95 -19.26 29.69
CA ASN A 593 14.29 -18.27 30.72
C ASN A 593 13.11 -17.35 31.12
N GLY A 594 11.90 -17.92 31.20
CA GLY A 594 10.69 -17.19 31.58
C GLY A 594 10.08 -16.28 30.51
N GLN A 595 10.63 -16.27 29.29
CA GLN A 595 10.08 -15.51 28.16
C GLN A 595 9.67 -16.43 27.02
N LYS A 596 8.59 -16.06 26.32
CA LYS A 596 8.17 -16.73 25.09
C LYS A 596 9.27 -16.62 24.05
N LEU A 597 9.67 -17.78 23.52
CA LEU A 597 10.79 -17.90 22.59
C LEU A 597 10.58 -17.07 21.32
N THR A 598 9.38 -17.15 20.73
CA THR A 598 9.13 -16.66 19.37
C THR A 598 8.31 -15.37 19.36
N GLY A 599 8.83 -14.33 18.71
CA GLY A 599 8.08 -13.13 18.33
C GLY A 599 7.18 -13.36 17.13
N GLU A 600 6.04 -12.67 17.03
CA GLU A 600 5.13 -12.80 15.87
C GLU A 600 5.80 -12.41 14.55
N PHE A 601 6.69 -11.40 14.56
CA PHE A 601 7.48 -11.07 13.38
C PHE A 601 8.45 -12.20 13.01
N SER A 602 9.18 -12.76 13.98
CA SER A 602 10.05 -13.92 13.72
C SER A 602 9.27 -15.13 13.19
N ASN A 603 8.06 -15.36 13.72
CA ASN A 603 7.15 -16.41 13.24
C ASN A 603 6.72 -16.16 11.79
N GLN A 604 6.37 -14.92 11.46
CA GLN A 604 6.06 -14.53 10.09
C GLN A 604 7.26 -14.77 9.16
N LEU A 605 8.47 -14.38 9.54
CA LEU A 605 9.66 -14.66 8.73
C LEU A 605 9.88 -16.17 8.54
N GLU A 606 9.61 -16.98 9.59
CA GLU A 606 9.78 -18.43 9.56
C GLU A 606 8.84 -19.12 8.56
N LYS A 607 7.60 -18.64 8.47
CA LYS A 607 6.62 -19.12 7.49
C LYS A 607 7.18 -19.12 6.07
N ARG A 608 7.97 -18.11 5.68
CA ARG A 608 8.55 -18.01 4.33
C ARG A 608 9.91 -18.64 4.17
N ARG A 609 10.76 -18.52 5.19
CA ARG A 609 12.04 -19.23 5.20
C ARG A 609 11.80 -20.73 5.01
N SER A 610 10.84 -21.31 5.72
CA SER A 610 10.49 -22.74 5.63
C SER A 610 9.95 -23.15 4.26
N VAL A 611 9.12 -22.31 3.62
CA VAL A 611 8.63 -22.54 2.26
C VAL A 611 9.76 -22.59 1.24
N ALA A 612 10.73 -21.67 1.35
CA ALA A 612 11.87 -21.64 0.44
C ALA A 612 12.85 -22.80 0.68
N SER A 613 13.06 -23.18 1.94
CA SER A 613 14.20 -24.02 2.34
C SER A 613 13.87 -25.50 2.39
N TYR A 614 12.72 -25.87 2.98
CA TYR A 614 12.54 -27.22 3.50
C TYR A 614 11.75 -28.15 2.58
N LYS A 615 12.18 -29.40 2.50
CA LYS A 615 11.52 -30.49 1.77
C LYS A 615 10.08 -30.72 2.23
N ALA A 616 9.76 -30.45 3.49
CA ALA A 616 8.39 -30.58 4.00
C ALA A 616 7.39 -29.69 3.23
N SER A 617 7.84 -28.52 2.76
CA SER A 617 7.03 -27.61 1.95
C SER A 617 6.71 -28.19 0.56
N ASP A 618 7.63 -28.97 -0.02
CA ASP A 618 7.40 -29.65 -1.30
C ASP A 618 6.36 -30.76 -1.19
N ALA A 619 6.30 -31.43 -0.03
CA ALA A 619 5.27 -32.44 0.26
C ALA A 619 3.89 -31.79 0.44
N ASN A 620 3.83 -30.59 1.03
CA ASN A 620 2.60 -29.84 1.23
C ASN A 620 2.09 -29.16 -0.04
N ASN A 621 2.97 -28.86 -1.00
CA ASN A 621 2.60 -28.30 -2.29
C ASN A 621 3.54 -28.81 -3.39
N ALA A 622 3.03 -29.69 -4.25
CA ALA A 622 3.82 -30.32 -5.31
C ALA A 622 4.44 -29.34 -6.33
N THR A 623 3.91 -28.10 -6.42
CA THR A 623 4.49 -27.04 -7.26
C THR A 623 5.79 -26.47 -6.68
N TYR A 624 6.02 -26.65 -5.38
CA TYR A 624 7.23 -26.17 -4.72
C TYR A 624 8.39 -27.13 -4.98
N LYS A 625 9.56 -26.52 -5.06
CA LYS A 625 10.86 -27.17 -5.22
C LYS A 625 11.79 -26.41 -4.29
N SER A 626 11.86 -26.82 -3.04
CA SER A 626 12.66 -26.20 -1.99
C SER A 626 14.17 -26.29 -2.27
N ILE A 627 14.95 -25.49 -1.54
CA ILE A 627 16.42 -25.51 -1.63
C ILE A 627 16.96 -26.89 -1.23
N GLU A 628 16.42 -27.53 -0.20
CA GLU A 628 16.83 -28.90 0.21
C GLU A 628 16.69 -29.96 -0.89
N THR A 629 15.67 -29.86 -1.74
CA THR A 629 15.42 -30.89 -2.77
C THR A 629 15.99 -30.53 -4.13
N SER A 630 16.05 -29.23 -4.44
CA SER A 630 16.23 -28.75 -5.82
C SER A 630 17.26 -27.64 -5.94
N GLY A 631 17.77 -27.11 -4.82
CA GLY A 631 18.65 -25.97 -4.82
C GLY A 631 17.95 -24.65 -5.23
N PRO A 632 18.69 -23.68 -5.79
CA PRO A 632 20.13 -23.74 -6.03
C PRO A 632 20.93 -23.97 -4.74
N PHE A 633 22.09 -24.59 -4.86
CA PHE A 633 23.06 -24.71 -3.77
C PHE A 633 24.14 -23.64 -3.93
N LYS A 634 24.71 -23.21 -2.80
CA LYS A 634 25.82 -22.27 -2.78
C LYS A 634 27.03 -22.88 -3.54
N PRO A 635 27.70 -22.12 -4.44
CA PRO A 635 28.84 -22.63 -5.20
C PRO A 635 29.88 -23.38 -4.36
N GLY A 636 30.20 -24.61 -4.76
CA GLY A 636 31.16 -25.47 -4.07
C GLY A 636 30.55 -26.26 -2.90
N ARG A 637 29.26 -26.12 -2.63
CA ARG A 637 28.52 -26.84 -1.58
C ARG A 637 27.47 -27.80 -2.12
N GLU A 638 27.49 -28.15 -3.41
CA GLU A 638 26.50 -29.04 -4.05
C GLU A 638 26.36 -30.40 -3.37
N ASN A 639 27.45 -30.88 -2.77
CA ASN A 639 27.51 -32.15 -2.06
C ASN A 639 27.54 -31.97 -0.53
N GLY A 640 27.30 -30.75 -0.05
CA GLY A 640 27.54 -30.35 1.34
C GLY A 640 29.03 -30.16 1.65
N LEU A 641 29.33 -29.80 2.90
CA LEU A 641 30.68 -29.69 3.44
C LEU A 641 30.82 -30.62 4.64
N THR A 642 31.95 -31.29 4.78
CA THR A 642 32.22 -32.18 5.92
C THR A 642 33.41 -31.65 6.71
N ASN A 643 33.24 -31.51 8.02
CA ASN A 643 34.27 -31.06 8.96
C ASN A 643 34.97 -29.75 8.52
N VAL A 644 34.20 -28.77 8.08
CA VAL A 644 34.71 -27.44 7.72
C VAL A 644 34.91 -26.61 8.98
N SER A 645 36.03 -25.89 9.03
CA SER A 645 36.31 -24.91 10.08
C SER A 645 35.38 -23.71 9.92
N ALA A 646 34.81 -23.22 11.02
CA ALA A 646 33.94 -22.07 11.00
C ALA A 646 34.11 -21.24 12.28
N ARG A 647 34.13 -19.92 12.14
CA ARG A 647 34.21 -19.00 13.27
C ARG A 647 32.81 -18.50 13.62
N LEU A 648 32.41 -18.73 14.88
CA LEU A 648 31.13 -18.27 15.41
C LEU A 648 31.20 -16.76 15.64
N LEU A 649 30.25 -16.00 15.08
CA LEU A 649 30.24 -14.55 15.14
C LEU A 649 29.29 -14.02 16.23
N ASP A 650 28.29 -14.80 16.62
CA ASP A 650 27.38 -14.49 17.72
C ASP A 650 27.19 -15.68 18.68
N GLY A 651 26.32 -15.50 19.68
CA GLY A 651 25.97 -16.53 20.65
C GLY A 651 24.93 -17.54 20.15
N GLY A 652 24.46 -17.41 18.91
CA GLY A 652 23.33 -18.17 18.38
C GLY A 652 22.00 -17.90 19.07
N LYS A 653 20.93 -18.46 18.53
CA LYS A 653 19.59 -18.45 19.12
C LYS A 653 18.77 -19.66 18.69
N ILE A 654 17.80 -20.04 19.51
CA ILE A 654 16.83 -21.07 19.13
C ILE A 654 15.73 -20.40 18.30
N ILE A 655 15.37 -21.03 17.19
CA ILE A 655 14.21 -20.68 16.37
C ILE A 655 13.19 -21.81 16.50
N GLN A 656 11.95 -21.46 16.83
CA GLN A 656 10.81 -22.37 16.73
C GLN A 656 10.36 -22.44 15.26
N GLY A 657 9.95 -23.61 14.80
CA GLY A 657 9.27 -23.75 13.52
C GLY A 657 7.95 -22.97 13.49
N PHE A 658 7.41 -22.76 12.28
CA PHE A 658 6.29 -21.86 12.09
C PHE A 658 5.04 -22.31 12.84
N VAL A 659 4.42 -21.38 13.59
CA VAL A 659 3.15 -21.56 14.27
C VAL A 659 2.04 -20.91 13.45
N GLY A 660 1.15 -21.74 12.91
CA GLY A 660 0.13 -21.34 11.94
C GLY A 660 -0.98 -20.44 12.49
N ALA A 661 -1.33 -20.59 13.77
CA ALA A 661 -2.29 -19.71 14.44
C ALA A 661 -1.61 -18.39 14.80
N GLN A 662 -1.72 -17.39 13.92
CA GLN A 662 -1.08 -16.09 14.09
C GLN A 662 -1.93 -15.16 14.97
N ASN A 663 -1.28 -14.33 15.77
CA ASN A 663 -1.90 -13.33 16.65
C ASN A 663 -3.00 -13.91 17.58
N LYS A 664 -2.77 -15.11 18.11
CA LYS A 664 -3.70 -15.73 19.08
C LYS A 664 -3.83 -14.89 20.35
N ASN A 665 -5.01 -14.34 20.60
CA ASN A 665 -5.28 -13.44 21.70
C ASN A 665 -6.58 -13.80 22.44
N PRO A 666 -6.52 -14.58 23.53
CA PRO A 666 -7.69 -14.95 24.32
C PRO A 666 -8.47 -13.79 24.95
N ALA A 667 -7.90 -12.57 24.99
CA ALA A 667 -8.64 -11.39 25.44
C ALA A 667 -9.74 -10.96 24.44
N LEU A 668 -9.65 -11.41 23.19
CA LEU A 668 -10.57 -11.11 22.10
C LEU A 668 -11.20 -12.42 21.61
N PRO A 669 -12.52 -12.65 21.78
CA PRO A 669 -13.15 -13.92 21.44
C PRO A 669 -12.90 -14.41 20.01
N LEU A 670 -12.91 -13.49 19.03
CA LEU A 670 -12.67 -13.81 17.62
C LEU A 670 -11.19 -14.10 17.29
N LEU A 671 -10.27 -13.89 18.24
CA LEU A 671 -8.84 -14.23 18.11
C LEU A 671 -8.39 -15.27 19.14
N ALA A 672 -9.31 -15.87 19.91
CA ALA A 672 -8.97 -16.76 21.01
C ALA A 672 -8.09 -17.95 20.57
N GLU A 673 -8.31 -18.42 19.34
CA GLU A 673 -7.54 -19.49 18.69
C GLU A 673 -6.54 -18.98 17.64
N GLY A 674 -6.40 -17.66 17.48
CA GLY A 674 -5.61 -17.03 16.42
C GLY A 674 -6.24 -17.15 15.04
N ILE A 675 -5.57 -16.59 14.04
CA ILE A 675 -6.01 -16.63 12.64
C ILE A 675 -5.04 -17.49 11.83
N VAL A 676 -5.61 -18.42 11.08
CA VAL A 676 -4.90 -19.30 10.15
C VAL A 676 -5.16 -18.84 8.71
N THR A 677 -4.14 -18.32 8.05
CA THR A 677 -4.27 -17.85 6.67
C THR A 677 -4.45 -19.02 5.68
N ALA A 678 -5.54 -19.01 4.90
CA ALA A 678 -5.88 -20.12 3.99
C ALA A 678 -5.24 -20.04 2.59
N THR A 679 -5.06 -18.82 2.06
CA THR A 679 -4.60 -18.58 0.66
C THR A 679 -3.10 -18.70 0.48
N ASP A 680 -2.36 -18.61 1.58
CA ASP A 680 -0.92 -18.48 1.57
C ASP A 680 -0.28 -19.76 2.10
N ARG A 681 0.05 -20.71 1.23
CA ARG A 681 0.46 -22.07 1.63
C ARG A 681 1.78 -22.06 2.42
N TYR A 682 1.85 -22.91 3.45
CA TYR A 682 3.01 -23.08 4.33
C TYR A 682 3.03 -24.49 4.94
N THR A 683 4.09 -24.80 5.68
CA THR A 683 4.19 -25.97 6.57
C THR A 683 4.06 -25.51 8.01
N ASN A 684 3.07 -26.03 8.74
CA ASN A 684 2.93 -25.78 10.17
C ASN A 684 3.89 -26.71 10.93
N ASP A 685 4.74 -26.15 11.79
CA ASP A 685 5.76 -26.91 12.53
C ASP A 685 6.02 -26.33 13.94
N PRO A 686 4.99 -26.22 14.80
CA PRO A 686 5.13 -25.56 16.11
C PRO A 686 6.06 -26.31 17.08
N ASP A 687 6.27 -27.61 16.86
CA ASP A 687 7.09 -28.49 17.70
C ASP A 687 8.51 -28.68 17.15
N GLY A 688 8.84 -28.07 16.01
CA GLY A 688 10.17 -28.09 15.43
C GLY A 688 11.06 -27.02 16.03
N TYR A 689 12.33 -27.35 16.24
CA TYR A 689 13.31 -26.38 16.71
C TYR A 689 14.57 -26.42 15.86
N PHE A 690 15.23 -25.27 15.82
CA PHE A 690 16.49 -25.08 15.12
C PHE A 690 17.41 -24.19 15.95
N VAL A 691 18.72 -24.33 15.79
CA VAL A 691 19.67 -23.35 16.29
C VAL A 691 20.23 -22.56 15.13
N GLN A 692 20.06 -21.25 15.17
CA GLN A 692 20.55 -20.31 14.17
C GLN A 692 21.71 -19.50 14.72
N VAL A 693 22.72 -19.24 13.91
CA VAL A 693 23.97 -18.60 14.33
C VAL A 693 24.55 -17.77 13.19
N SER A 694 25.07 -16.58 13.51
CA SER A 694 25.92 -15.85 12.57
C SER A 694 27.32 -16.46 12.57
N ILE A 695 27.83 -16.77 11.39
CA ILE A 695 29.00 -17.62 11.24
C ILE A 695 29.84 -17.26 10.00
N ASP A 696 31.15 -17.28 10.15
CA ASP A 696 32.13 -17.21 9.07
C ASP A 696 32.60 -18.64 8.76
N VAL A 697 32.05 -19.23 7.71
CA VAL A 697 32.44 -20.57 7.25
C VAL A 697 33.71 -20.46 6.43
N GLN A 698 34.78 -21.12 6.88
CA GLN A 698 36.10 -21.04 6.25
C GLN A 698 36.21 -21.99 5.05
N ASP A 699 35.24 -21.94 4.14
CA ASP A 699 35.32 -22.66 2.88
C ASP A 699 35.97 -21.79 1.79
N PRO A 700 36.83 -22.35 0.93
CA PRO A 700 37.58 -21.54 -0.03
C PRO A 700 36.74 -21.07 -1.22
N GLY A 701 35.58 -21.70 -1.47
CA GLY A 701 34.87 -21.65 -2.76
C GLY A 701 33.71 -20.65 -2.80
N TYR A 702 33.01 -20.46 -1.70
CA TYR A 702 31.87 -19.56 -1.64
C TYR A 702 32.27 -18.13 -1.30
N LYS A 703 31.65 -17.16 -1.97
CA LYS A 703 31.95 -15.73 -1.86
C LYS A 703 30.72 -14.88 -1.53
N GLY A 704 29.64 -15.51 -1.07
CA GLY A 704 28.38 -14.84 -0.74
C GLY A 704 27.56 -14.40 -1.95
N TYR A 705 27.76 -15.02 -3.11
CA TYR A 705 27.01 -14.74 -4.35
C TYR A 705 26.98 -15.97 -5.28
N ILE A 706 26.07 -15.98 -6.26
CA ILE A 706 26.09 -16.92 -7.38
C ILE A 706 26.79 -16.25 -8.57
N PRO A 707 27.85 -16.84 -9.16
CA PRO A 707 28.50 -16.26 -10.34
C PRO A 707 27.60 -16.38 -11.59
N ASP A 708 27.78 -15.47 -12.54
CA ASP A 708 27.04 -15.55 -13.79
C ASP A 708 27.45 -16.78 -14.62
N GLY A 709 26.46 -17.44 -15.22
CA GLY A 709 26.68 -18.68 -15.97
C GLY A 709 26.94 -19.90 -15.08
N PHE A 710 26.64 -19.83 -13.78
CA PHE A 710 26.86 -20.95 -12.86
C PHE A 710 25.95 -22.14 -13.19
N VAL A 711 26.55 -23.27 -13.57
CA VAL A 711 25.82 -24.48 -13.96
C VAL A 711 25.79 -25.47 -12.80
N GLN A 712 24.59 -25.89 -12.41
CA GLN A 712 24.41 -26.84 -11.33
C GLN A 712 23.31 -27.84 -11.65
N ASN A 713 23.51 -29.11 -11.28
CA ASN A 713 22.45 -30.11 -11.32
C ASN A 713 21.41 -29.80 -10.23
N SER A 714 20.14 -29.70 -10.60
CA SER A 714 19.01 -29.52 -9.67
C SER A 714 18.32 -30.88 -9.46
N PRO A 715 18.55 -31.60 -8.34
CA PRO A 715 18.08 -32.96 -8.16
C PRO A 715 16.56 -33.09 -8.29
N GLY A 716 15.80 -32.24 -7.60
CA GLY A 716 14.33 -32.25 -7.64
C GLY A 716 13.71 -31.79 -8.96
N LEU A 717 14.52 -31.30 -9.91
CA LEU A 717 14.09 -31.06 -11.29
C LEU A 717 14.58 -32.13 -12.28
N GLY A 718 15.53 -32.99 -11.86
CA GLY A 718 16.15 -33.99 -12.73
C GLY A 718 16.93 -33.40 -13.92
N ARG A 719 17.41 -32.16 -13.80
CA ARG A 719 18.16 -31.47 -14.88
C ARG A 719 19.16 -30.44 -14.32
N SER A 720 20.14 -30.09 -15.13
CA SER A 720 21.01 -28.94 -14.86
C SER A 720 20.33 -27.61 -15.19
N VAL A 721 20.64 -26.59 -14.40
CA VAL A 721 20.23 -25.20 -14.61
C VAL A 721 21.48 -24.33 -14.68
N THR A 722 21.53 -23.44 -15.66
CA THR A 722 22.54 -22.38 -15.75
C THR A 722 21.93 -21.12 -15.18
N TYR A 723 22.44 -20.65 -14.03
CA TYR A 723 21.91 -19.49 -13.34
C TYR A 723 22.54 -18.19 -13.83
N SER A 724 21.72 -17.16 -13.92
CA SER A 724 22.17 -15.77 -13.91
C SER A 724 22.76 -15.45 -12.55
N GLY A 725 23.87 -14.71 -12.56
CA GLY A 725 24.58 -14.35 -11.35
C GLY A 725 23.83 -13.30 -10.51
N GLY A 726 24.11 -13.29 -9.21
CA GLY A 726 23.63 -12.23 -8.31
C GLY A 726 24.08 -12.41 -6.86
N PRO A 727 23.98 -11.33 -6.07
CA PRO A 727 24.48 -11.31 -4.69
C PRO A 727 23.60 -12.16 -3.77
N VAL A 728 24.14 -12.66 -2.66
CA VAL A 728 23.38 -13.36 -1.61
C VAL A 728 23.71 -12.74 -0.25
N GLU A 729 24.67 -13.26 0.51
CA GLU A 729 25.16 -12.62 1.75
C GLU A 729 26.00 -11.37 1.48
N SER A 730 26.50 -11.22 0.25
CA SER A 730 27.27 -10.04 -0.14
C SER A 730 26.49 -8.72 -0.05
N VAL A 731 25.17 -8.78 0.10
CA VAL A 731 24.30 -7.62 0.36
C VAL A 731 24.37 -7.11 1.80
N HIS A 732 25.02 -7.85 2.72
CA HIS A 732 25.19 -7.48 4.13
C HIS A 732 26.64 -7.55 4.62
N ALA A 733 27.59 -7.78 3.71
CA ALA A 733 29.01 -7.92 4.04
C ALA A 733 29.82 -6.67 3.70
N ALA A 734 30.84 -6.39 4.50
CA ALA A 734 31.76 -5.29 4.25
C ALA A 734 32.59 -5.55 2.98
N LYS A 735 33.00 -4.47 2.31
CA LYS A 735 33.84 -4.52 1.10
C LYS A 735 35.12 -5.32 1.33
N GLY A 736 35.39 -6.28 0.42
CA GLY A 736 36.60 -7.11 0.45
C GLY A 736 36.57 -8.25 1.46
N THR A 737 35.42 -8.57 2.05
CA THR A 737 35.28 -9.71 2.96
C THR A 737 35.44 -11.02 2.20
N PHE A 738 36.42 -11.85 2.57
CA PHE A 738 36.70 -13.07 1.81
C PHE A 738 35.60 -14.15 1.96
N HIS A 739 35.06 -14.31 3.17
CA HIS A 739 33.85 -15.08 3.45
C HIS A 739 32.80 -14.15 4.07
N PRO A 740 31.80 -13.71 3.29
CA PRO A 740 30.68 -12.96 3.84
C PRO A 740 30.05 -13.71 5.02
N PRO A 741 29.80 -13.03 6.17
CA PRO A 741 29.10 -13.63 7.28
C PRO A 741 27.77 -14.23 6.82
N GLU A 742 27.58 -15.49 7.14
CA GLU A 742 26.32 -16.19 6.88
C GLU A 742 25.50 -16.21 8.17
N VAL A 743 24.18 -16.33 8.01
CA VAL A 743 23.29 -16.72 9.10
C VAL A 743 22.80 -18.11 8.77
N LEU A 744 23.48 -19.10 9.36
CA LEU A 744 23.19 -20.51 9.13
C LEU A 744 22.36 -21.09 10.28
N ARG A 745 21.70 -22.19 9.98
CA ARG A 745 20.79 -22.84 10.90
C ARG A 745 21.04 -24.34 10.89
N THR A 746 20.81 -25.00 12.00
CA THR A 746 20.86 -26.47 12.07
C THR A 746 19.75 -27.12 11.27
N GLN A 747 19.93 -28.40 10.94
CA GLN A 747 18.80 -29.27 10.66
C GLN A 747 17.79 -29.22 11.82
N ARG A 748 16.51 -29.47 11.49
CA ARG A 748 15.42 -29.52 12.47
C ARG A 748 15.71 -30.56 13.55
N VAL A 749 15.62 -30.16 14.82
CA VAL A 749 15.58 -31.07 15.97
C VAL A 749 14.15 -31.18 16.49
N ALA A 750 13.85 -32.28 17.19
CA ALA A 750 12.48 -32.62 17.56
C ALA A 750 12.03 -31.98 18.88
N THR A 751 12.98 -31.53 19.70
CA THR A 751 12.71 -31.04 21.05
C THR A 751 13.47 -29.75 21.35
N LEU A 752 12.93 -28.95 22.27
CA LEU A 752 13.57 -27.72 22.74
C LEU A 752 14.86 -28.03 23.51
N GLU A 753 14.88 -29.15 24.23
CA GLU A 753 16.04 -29.62 24.99
C GLU A 753 17.24 -29.91 24.09
N GLU A 754 17.02 -30.57 22.94
CA GLU A 754 18.07 -30.81 21.94
C GLU A 754 18.62 -29.49 21.38
N ALA A 755 17.74 -28.53 21.10
CA ALA A 755 18.15 -27.20 20.63
C ALA A 755 18.96 -26.44 21.70
N GLN A 756 18.57 -26.54 22.97
CA GLN A 756 19.32 -25.97 24.10
C GLN A 756 20.70 -26.62 24.27
N GLN A 757 20.80 -27.95 24.11
CA GLN A 757 22.08 -28.66 24.14
C GLN A 757 23.02 -28.19 23.03
N ILE A 758 22.50 -27.95 21.82
CA ILE A 758 23.28 -27.38 20.71
C ILE A 758 23.72 -25.96 21.04
N LEU A 759 22.78 -25.09 21.45
CA LEU A 759 23.05 -23.68 21.73
C LEU A 759 24.12 -23.51 22.83
N ALA A 760 24.12 -24.37 23.84
CA ALA A 760 25.11 -24.35 24.93
C ALA A 760 26.56 -24.59 24.47
N ARG A 761 26.78 -25.02 23.22
CA ARG A 761 28.11 -25.23 22.63
C ARG A 761 28.58 -24.05 21.78
N ILE A 762 27.71 -23.05 21.57
CA ILE A 762 28.01 -21.86 20.79
C ILE A 762 28.59 -20.80 21.72
N THR A 763 29.74 -20.24 21.34
CA THR A 763 30.35 -19.10 22.02
C THR A 763 30.97 -18.21 20.96
N SER A 764 30.51 -16.96 20.90
CA SER A 764 31.02 -15.98 19.92
C SER A 764 32.54 -15.86 20.00
N GLY A 765 33.18 -15.79 18.84
CA GLY A 765 34.62 -15.72 18.68
C GLY A 765 35.32 -17.07 18.57
N ASN A 766 34.71 -18.17 19.02
CA ASN A 766 35.31 -19.49 18.92
C ASN A 766 35.32 -20.00 17.48
N THR A 767 36.40 -20.70 17.13
CA THR A 767 36.47 -21.52 15.93
C THR A 767 36.03 -22.94 16.29
N VAL A 768 35.15 -23.49 15.48
CA VAL A 768 34.56 -24.81 15.64
C VAL A 768 34.59 -25.56 14.32
N THR A 769 34.43 -26.87 14.39
CA THR A 769 34.24 -27.73 13.22
C THR A 769 32.77 -28.06 13.06
N ILE A 770 32.23 -27.85 11.86
CA ILE A 770 30.84 -28.17 11.51
C ILE A 770 30.78 -28.98 10.21
N SER A 771 29.62 -29.56 9.93
CA SER A 771 29.30 -30.09 8.60
C SER A 771 28.03 -29.42 8.08
N LEU A 772 27.93 -29.22 6.77
CA LEU A 772 26.79 -28.57 6.11
C LEU A 772 26.16 -29.52 5.11
N THR A 773 24.84 -29.51 5.02
CA THR A 773 24.09 -30.13 3.91
C THR A 773 24.29 -29.34 2.61
N PRO A 774 23.87 -29.87 1.44
CA PRO A 774 23.86 -29.08 0.21
C PRO A 774 23.11 -27.75 0.31
N ALA A 775 22.01 -27.73 1.07
CA ALA A 775 21.22 -26.52 1.34
C ALA A 775 21.87 -25.58 2.37
N SER A 776 23.10 -25.87 2.81
CA SER A 776 23.81 -25.12 3.85
C SER A 776 23.10 -25.05 5.20
N GLU A 777 22.33 -26.10 5.54
CA GLU A 777 21.87 -26.33 6.90
C GLU A 777 22.97 -27.10 7.66
N ILE A 778 23.26 -26.71 8.91
CA ILE A 778 24.27 -27.31 9.77
C ILE A 778 23.79 -28.70 10.18
N VAL A 779 24.60 -29.72 9.88
CA VAL A 779 24.28 -31.12 10.15
C VAL A 779 24.28 -31.37 11.66
N VAL A 780 23.19 -31.96 12.16
CA VAL A 780 23.08 -32.38 13.56
C VAL A 780 23.45 -33.86 13.66
N PRO A 781 24.50 -34.26 14.41
CA PRO A 781 24.90 -35.65 14.53
C PRO A 781 23.81 -36.50 15.18
N ALA A 782 23.48 -37.64 14.55
CA ALA A 782 22.50 -38.57 15.08
C ALA A 782 22.90 -39.06 16.48
N GLY A 783 21.97 -38.98 17.44
CA GLY A 783 22.15 -39.46 18.81
C GLY A 783 23.02 -38.59 19.73
N ASN A 784 23.65 -37.51 19.23
CA ASN A 784 24.37 -36.56 20.09
C ASN A 784 24.38 -35.12 19.52
N PRO A 785 23.30 -34.35 19.71
CA PRO A 785 23.19 -32.97 19.24
C PRO A 785 24.28 -32.03 19.78
N ALA A 786 24.83 -32.29 20.97
CA ALA A 786 25.90 -31.48 21.57
C ALA A 786 27.25 -31.56 20.80
N GLN A 787 27.34 -32.44 19.82
CA GLN A 787 28.48 -32.57 18.91
C GLN A 787 28.32 -31.80 17.58
N THR A 788 27.29 -30.97 17.45
CA THR A 788 27.03 -30.15 16.25
C THR A 788 28.16 -29.13 15.99
N PHE A 789 28.69 -28.50 17.05
CA PHE A 789 29.81 -27.55 17.01
C PHE A 789 30.97 -28.12 17.83
N ARG A 790 32.02 -28.64 17.16
CA ARG A 790 33.14 -29.36 17.80
C ARG A 790 34.41 -28.56 17.91
#